data_AF-A0A2M8H038-F1
#
_entry.id   AF-A0A2M8H038-F1
#
_cell.length_a   1.000
_cell.length_b   1.000
_cell.length_c   1.000
_cell.angle_alpha   90.00
_cell.angle_beta   90.00
_cell.angle_gamma   90.00
#
_symmetry.space_group_name_H-M   'P 1'
#
loop_
_entity.id
_entity.type
_entity.pdbx_description
1 polymer ?
#
loop_
_entity_poly.entity_id
_entity_poly.type
_entity_poly.pdbx_seq_one_letter_code
_entity_poly.pdbx_strand_id
1 'polypeptide(L)'
;MLAVIPFPHFQSSEFRSAMNAPLQFLTRLSAYARQQNYRFVIQLDGTWQWQSDVLMQFIQQEKYTRVLKLGGLPLQGINTQPCHFGSRFLGMELDCLIYDDAEGLDANSLTAATGALVGGGLLFLLFMDKKSYFSHWINRSFETYRLNRSAFLLTEGGKLPELPSVSTVITAGDSYADQKRAIDAIRHVVSGHRKRPLVITADRGRGKSSALGLASAELMNSKNMHIIITAPARKSVDSLFKHARSGLTNLQNDSQNKLQTCHSSLRFIPPDELLKDRTECDLLLVDEASSIPVPLLQALSRHYHRVVFSTTVHGYEGCGRGFTLKFTRWLDINRPGWNAVHLTQPIRWQKDDPLEDWMFEAFILDAEMEDCLTDVSISDLTFRRLEISEQLLPAQLRDCFALLVQAHYQTSPNDLLHILTDPSMHLFLAQSDKKQITGCILVTEEGGLDAGLAKQIMHGERRPKGQLIAGTIACQLGYQEGVLQSGLRIMRIAVHPELQQRGIGSWMIEQLRQQKDVRFDYMATSFGVTPELLRFWSENSFVPLRLGASRDHASGTHSLLMIDSCQSQHWVTECYSEFADRFFPLLPDIFSDLDPVLVLSLLSVSSPYSFSLKSRERTLLYRYCQGTCLYESVLPYARKLALSLLINKKNINLDDVQVTVTKLLQSRSWKEVSALCLLTGRKQSEQQLRKEIQQLLEFTV
;
A
#
# COMPACT_ATOMS: atom_id res chain seq x y z
N MET A 1 -17.40 53.44 -40.64
CA MET A 1 -16.99 52.90 -39.33
C MET A 1 -17.80 51.63 -39.09
N LEU A 2 -17.30 50.40 -39.06
CA LEU A 2 -16.02 49.76 -39.36
C LEU A 2 -16.41 48.53 -40.20
N ALA A 3 -15.77 48.37 -41.36
CA ALA A 3 -16.12 47.37 -42.35
C ALA A 3 -15.72 45.96 -41.90
N VAL A 4 -16.62 45.00 -42.14
CA VAL A 4 -16.38 43.56 -42.08
C VAL A 4 -15.34 43.21 -43.15
N ILE A 5 -14.16 42.78 -42.73
CA ILE A 5 -13.13 42.21 -43.61
C ILE A 5 -13.37 40.70 -43.65
N PRO A 6 -13.65 40.10 -44.82
CA PRO A 6 -13.75 38.65 -44.95
C PRO A 6 -12.34 38.05 -44.87
N PHE A 7 -12.10 37.18 -43.90
CA PHE A 7 -10.90 36.34 -43.87
C PHE A 7 -10.88 35.43 -45.11
N PRO A 8 -9.77 35.35 -45.84
CA PRO A 8 -9.67 34.51 -47.02
C PRO A 8 -9.66 33.03 -46.62
N HIS A 9 -10.49 32.23 -47.28
CA HIS A 9 -10.38 30.77 -47.31
C HIS A 9 -9.01 30.36 -47.88
N PHE A 10 -8.00 30.23 -47.03
CA PHE A 10 -6.84 29.38 -47.28
C PHE A 10 -7.15 27.98 -46.71
N GLN A 11 -8.02 27.23 -47.40
CA GLN A 11 -7.95 25.77 -47.35
C GLN A 11 -6.90 25.35 -48.37
N SER A 12 -5.62 25.41 -48.00
CA SER A 12 -4.56 24.82 -48.82
C SER A 12 -4.68 23.30 -48.77
N SER A 13 -4.66 22.67 -49.95
CA SER A 13 -4.62 21.22 -50.13
C SER A 13 -3.46 20.54 -49.38
N GLU A 14 -2.40 21.29 -49.07
CA GLU A 14 -1.27 20.84 -48.26
C GLU A 14 -1.66 20.50 -46.82
N PHE A 15 -2.54 21.27 -46.16
CA PHE A 15 -3.01 20.98 -44.80
C PHE A 15 -3.84 19.69 -44.72
N ARG A 16 -4.69 19.43 -45.73
CA ARG A 16 -5.45 18.16 -45.84
C ARG A 16 -4.54 16.97 -46.16
N SER A 17 -3.45 17.17 -46.91
CA SER A 17 -2.48 16.11 -47.19
C SER A 17 -1.61 15.76 -45.97
N ALA A 18 -1.25 16.77 -45.15
CA ALA A 18 -0.41 16.61 -43.96
C ALA A 18 -1.12 15.87 -42.82
N MET A 19 -2.44 16.03 -42.66
CA MET A 19 -3.23 15.27 -41.66
C MET A 19 -3.53 13.82 -42.06
N ASN A 20 -3.54 13.48 -43.36
CA ASN A 20 -3.91 12.14 -43.81
C ASN A 20 -2.87 11.07 -43.43
N ALA A 21 -1.58 11.43 -43.38
CA ALA A 21 -0.52 10.45 -43.18
C ALA A 21 -0.50 9.88 -41.74
N PRO A 22 -0.58 10.69 -40.65
CA PRO A 22 -0.75 10.18 -39.29
C PRO A 22 -1.99 9.31 -39.11
N LEU A 23 -3.12 9.68 -39.72
CA LEU A 23 -4.37 8.91 -39.64
C LEU A 23 -4.24 7.55 -40.32
N GLN A 24 -3.64 7.49 -41.50
CA GLN A 24 -3.36 6.23 -42.20
C GLN A 24 -2.44 5.32 -41.39
N PHE A 25 -1.41 5.89 -40.75
CA PHE A 25 -0.53 5.14 -39.86
C PHE A 25 -1.32 4.54 -38.68
N LEU A 26 -2.09 5.36 -37.96
CA LEU A 26 -2.89 4.92 -36.80
C LEU A 26 -3.93 3.86 -37.19
N THR A 27 -4.58 4.01 -38.34
CA THR A 27 -5.54 3.03 -38.89
C THR A 27 -4.86 1.67 -39.10
N ARG A 28 -3.68 1.66 -39.73
CA ARG A 28 -2.92 0.43 -39.97
C ARG A 28 -2.40 -0.20 -38.68
N LEU A 29 -1.93 0.63 -37.74
CA LEU A 29 -1.48 0.17 -36.42
C LEU A 29 -2.64 -0.44 -35.63
N SER A 30 -3.81 0.19 -35.61
CA SER A 30 -5.01 -0.35 -34.95
C SER A 30 -5.44 -1.68 -35.56
N ALA A 31 -5.44 -1.81 -36.89
CA ALA A 31 -5.74 -3.08 -37.55
C ALA A 31 -4.74 -4.18 -37.12
N TYR A 32 -3.45 -3.86 -37.08
CA TYR A 32 -2.41 -4.78 -36.59
C TYR A 32 -2.62 -5.15 -35.11
N ALA A 33 -2.87 -4.17 -34.26
CA ALA A 33 -3.14 -4.34 -32.83
C ALA A 33 -4.30 -5.32 -32.59
N ARG A 34 -5.42 -5.13 -33.29
CA ARG A 34 -6.60 -6.01 -33.20
C ARG A 34 -6.29 -7.43 -33.69
N GLN A 35 -5.53 -7.56 -34.78
CA GLN A 35 -5.17 -8.86 -35.33
C GLN A 35 -4.31 -9.68 -34.36
N GLN A 36 -3.35 -9.04 -33.69
CA GLN A 36 -2.46 -9.70 -32.74
C GLN A 36 -3.00 -9.73 -31.31
N ASN A 37 -4.11 -9.02 -31.06
CA ASN A 37 -4.64 -8.76 -29.72
C ASN A 37 -3.61 -8.08 -28.79
N TYR A 38 -2.76 -7.23 -29.38
CA TYR A 38 -1.78 -6.38 -28.71
C TYR A 38 -2.28 -4.96 -28.52
N ARG A 39 -1.67 -4.25 -27.58
CA ARG A 39 -1.88 -2.84 -27.29
C ARG A 39 -0.60 -2.09 -27.53
N PHE A 40 -0.73 -0.82 -27.92
CA PHE A 40 0.41 0.04 -28.19
C PHE A 40 0.25 1.39 -27.51
N VAL A 41 1.39 1.99 -27.16
CA VAL A 41 1.49 3.37 -26.70
C VAL A 41 1.93 4.27 -27.86
N ILE A 42 1.25 5.41 -27.99
CA ILE A 42 1.53 6.44 -28.98
C ILE A 42 1.69 7.77 -28.26
N GLN A 43 2.81 8.46 -28.50
CA GLN A 43 3.00 9.83 -28.07
C GLN A 43 2.71 10.77 -29.23
N LEU A 44 1.87 11.78 -29.01
CA LEU A 44 1.62 12.84 -29.99
C LEU A 44 2.39 14.09 -29.60
N ASP A 45 3.30 14.54 -30.45
CA ASP A 45 4.10 15.74 -30.24
C ASP A 45 3.76 16.82 -31.27
N GLY A 46 3.03 17.85 -30.85
CA GLY A 46 2.58 18.91 -31.74
C GLY A 46 1.70 19.91 -31.00
N THR A 47 1.09 20.82 -31.75
CA THR A 47 0.11 21.74 -31.18
C THR A 47 -1.13 21.00 -30.70
N TRP A 48 -1.79 21.51 -29.65
CA TRP A 48 -3.05 20.94 -29.15
C TRP A 48 -4.10 20.81 -30.26
N GLN A 49 -4.17 21.78 -31.17
CA GLN A 49 -5.09 21.74 -32.31
C GLN A 49 -4.82 20.53 -33.20
N TRP A 50 -3.56 20.30 -33.57
CA TRP A 50 -3.18 19.13 -34.36
C TRP A 50 -3.44 17.81 -33.61
N GLN A 51 -3.05 17.73 -32.34
CA GLN A 51 -3.27 16.53 -31.51
C GLN A 51 -4.75 16.18 -31.41
N SER A 52 -5.60 17.17 -31.10
CA SER A 52 -7.05 17.00 -30.96
C SER A 52 -7.71 16.61 -32.28
N ASP A 53 -7.32 17.24 -33.40
CA ASP A 53 -7.85 16.92 -34.73
C ASP A 53 -7.49 15.49 -35.16
N VAL A 54 -6.24 15.05 -34.93
CA VAL A 54 -5.80 13.68 -35.23
C VAL A 54 -6.58 12.66 -34.40
N LEU A 55 -6.71 12.89 -33.08
CA LEU A 55 -7.45 12.00 -32.18
C LEU A 55 -8.92 11.88 -32.56
N MET A 56 -9.59 13.01 -32.78
CA MET A 56 -11.01 13.05 -33.12
C MET A 56 -11.31 12.33 -34.43
N GLN A 57 -10.52 12.61 -35.49
CA GLN A 57 -10.70 11.97 -36.79
C GLN A 57 -10.43 10.46 -36.71
N PHE A 58 -9.36 10.05 -36.02
CA PHE A 58 -9.03 8.64 -35.85
C PHE A 58 -10.12 7.88 -35.08
N ILE A 59 -10.58 8.41 -33.95
CA ILE A 59 -11.62 7.79 -33.12
C ILE A 59 -12.93 7.65 -33.89
N GLN A 60 -13.31 8.68 -34.64
CA GLN A 60 -14.50 8.65 -35.49
C GLN A 60 -14.38 7.62 -36.62
N GLN A 61 -13.22 7.54 -37.28
CA GLN A 61 -12.96 6.60 -38.36
C GLN A 61 -12.98 5.14 -37.89
N GLU A 62 -12.35 4.85 -36.76
CA GLU A 62 -12.31 3.51 -36.16
C GLU A 62 -13.60 3.13 -35.41
N LYS A 63 -14.53 4.09 -35.25
CA LYS A 63 -15.82 3.93 -34.56
C LYS A 63 -15.64 3.40 -33.12
N TYR A 64 -14.62 3.85 -32.41
CA TYR A 64 -14.44 3.48 -31.02
C TYR A 64 -15.57 4.03 -30.16
N THR A 65 -16.15 3.18 -29.32
CA THR A 65 -17.28 3.54 -28.46
C THR A 65 -16.87 3.63 -26.99
N ARG A 66 -15.83 2.92 -26.59
CA ARG A 66 -15.32 2.88 -25.21
C ARG A 66 -14.02 3.69 -25.11
N VAL A 67 -14.14 5.01 -25.27
CA VAL A 67 -13.01 5.94 -25.21
C VAL A 67 -13.01 6.70 -23.89
N LEU A 68 -11.85 6.76 -23.24
CA LEU A 68 -11.63 7.56 -22.04
C LEU A 68 -10.49 8.55 -22.26
N LYS A 69 -10.70 9.81 -21.89
CA LYS A 69 -9.64 10.81 -21.74
C LYS A 69 -9.45 11.17 -20.27
N LEU A 70 -8.20 11.16 -19.82
CA LEU A 70 -7.78 11.60 -18.49
C LEU A 70 -6.94 12.87 -18.61
N GLY A 71 -7.37 13.93 -17.94
CA GLY A 71 -6.70 15.24 -17.90
C GLY A 71 -6.89 16.10 -19.15
N GLY A 72 -6.48 17.36 -19.02
CA GLY A 72 -6.43 18.36 -20.08
C GLY A 72 -7.79 18.82 -20.60
N LEU A 73 -7.77 19.53 -21.74
CA LEU A 73 -8.98 20.12 -22.31
C LEU A 73 -9.93 19.02 -22.84
N PRO A 74 -11.25 19.17 -22.62
CA PRO A 74 -12.21 18.17 -23.06
C PRO A 74 -12.26 18.07 -24.59
N LEU A 75 -12.38 16.83 -25.08
CA LEU A 75 -12.64 16.54 -26.49
C LEU A 75 -14.13 16.26 -26.70
N GLN A 76 -14.71 16.82 -27.76
CA GLN A 76 -16.15 16.73 -28.01
C GLN A 76 -16.59 15.27 -28.20
N GLY A 77 -17.61 14.83 -27.45
CA GLY A 77 -18.14 13.46 -27.56
C GLY A 77 -17.29 12.36 -26.92
N ILE A 78 -16.18 12.72 -26.26
CA ILE A 78 -15.32 11.78 -25.52
C ILE A 78 -15.50 11.99 -24.02
N ASN A 79 -15.62 10.90 -23.27
CA ASN A 79 -15.67 10.96 -21.80
C ASN A 79 -14.33 11.47 -21.26
N THR A 80 -14.28 12.74 -20.87
CA THR A 80 -13.10 13.38 -20.27
C THR A 80 -13.27 13.46 -18.76
N GLN A 81 -12.28 12.99 -18.01
CA GLN A 81 -12.23 13.04 -16.56
C GLN A 81 -10.90 13.65 -16.09
N PRO A 82 -10.82 14.14 -14.85
CA PRO A 82 -9.55 14.60 -14.27
C PRO A 82 -8.47 13.51 -14.29
N CYS A 83 -7.19 13.90 -14.36
CA CYS A 83 -6.08 12.95 -14.48
C CYS A 83 -6.04 11.89 -13.35
N HIS A 84 -6.44 12.27 -12.13
CA HIS A 84 -6.45 11.43 -10.93
C HIS A 84 -7.67 10.49 -10.78
N PHE A 85 -8.50 10.33 -11.82
CA PHE A 85 -9.71 9.49 -11.78
C PHE A 85 -9.52 8.09 -12.37
N GLY A 86 -8.32 7.71 -12.82
CA GLY A 86 -8.09 6.46 -13.56
C GLY A 86 -8.52 5.19 -12.83
N SER A 87 -8.36 5.14 -11.50
CA SER A 87 -8.78 4.01 -10.66
C SER A 87 -10.31 3.77 -10.62
N ARG A 88 -11.13 4.72 -11.06
CA ARG A 88 -12.59 4.54 -11.11
C ARG A 88 -13.05 3.65 -12.27
N PHE A 89 -12.19 3.46 -13.26
CA PHE A 89 -12.49 2.69 -14.47
C PHE A 89 -12.02 1.23 -14.39
N LEU A 90 -11.58 0.80 -13.20
CA LEU A 90 -11.18 -0.58 -12.97
C LEU A 90 -12.36 -1.53 -13.15
N GLY A 91 -12.07 -2.69 -13.75
CA GLY A 91 -13.09 -3.67 -14.09
C GLY A 91 -13.88 -3.34 -15.37
N MET A 92 -13.73 -2.14 -15.93
CA MET A 92 -14.26 -1.78 -17.25
C MET A 92 -13.32 -2.24 -18.37
N GLU A 93 -13.79 -2.08 -19.59
CA GLU A 93 -13.07 -2.34 -20.84
C GLU A 93 -13.09 -1.07 -21.70
N LEU A 94 -11.93 -0.69 -22.22
CA LEU A 94 -11.71 0.48 -23.08
C LEU A 94 -11.08 0.05 -24.40
N ASP A 95 -11.46 0.71 -25.48
CA ASP A 95 -10.88 0.56 -26.82
C ASP A 95 -9.74 1.57 -27.05
N CYS A 96 -9.84 2.74 -26.42
CA CYS A 96 -8.87 3.82 -26.56
C CYS A 96 -8.77 4.59 -25.24
N LEU A 97 -7.53 4.86 -24.82
CA LEU A 97 -7.21 5.65 -23.65
C LEU A 97 -6.36 6.84 -24.08
N ILE A 98 -6.75 8.04 -23.69
CA ILE A 98 -5.98 9.27 -23.89
C ILE A 98 -5.57 9.78 -22.52
N TYR A 99 -4.27 10.01 -22.32
CA TYR A 99 -3.74 10.60 -21.11
C TYR A 99 -3.04 11.92 -21.45
N ASP A 100 -3.39 12.96 -20.70
CA ASP A 100 -2.92 14.33 -20.90
C ASP A 100 -2.45 14.90 -19.57
N ASP A 101 -1.20 15.36 -19.55
CA ASP A 101 -0.52 15.81 -18.35
C ASP A 101 -0.72 17.29 -18.03
N ALA A 102 -1.58 18.02 -18.75
CA ALA A 102 -1.78 19.46 -18.54
C ALA A 102 -2.26 19.82 -17.12
N GLU A 103 -2.92 18.89 -16.42
CA GLU A 103 -3.34 19.03 -15.01
C GLU A 103 -2.29 18.51 -14.00
N GLY A 104 -1.16 18.00 -14.50
CA GLY A 104 -0.17 17.23 -13.75
C GLY A 104 -0.24 15.72 -14.05
N LEU A 105 0.79 15.02 -13.61
CA LEU A 105 0.94 13.58 -13.77
C LEU A 105 0.43 12.82 -12.53
N ASP A 106 -0.38 11.80 -12.75
CA ASP A 106 -0.79 10.83 -11.74
C ASP A 106 -0.50 9.42 -12.28
N ALA A 107 0.68 8.90 -11.93
CA ALA A 107 1.17 7.60 -12.35
C ALA A 107 0.21 6.48 -11.91
N ASN A 108 -0.38 6.59 -10.72
CA ASN A 108 -1.36 5.62 -10.22
C ASN A 108 -2.60 5.53 -11.11
N SER A 109 -3.16 6.65 -11.55
CA SER A 109 -4.34 6.67 -12.43
C SER A 109 -4.03 6.22 -13.83
N LEU A 110 -2.88 6.63 -14.40
CA LEU A 110 -2.45 6.17 -15.71
C LEU A 110 -2.29 4.64 -15.72
N THR A 111 -1.52 4.10 -14.78
CA THR A 111 -1.28 2.66 -14.64
C THR A 111 -2.57 1.87 -14.30
N ALA A 112 -3.51 2.47 -13.57
CA ALA A 112 -4.81 1.85 -13.32
C ALA A 112 -5.70 1.81 -14.57
N ALA A 113 -5.79 2.92 -15.30
CA ALA A 113 -6.63 3.04 -16.49
C ALA A 113 -6.12 2.18 -17.66
N THR A 114 -4.81 2.02 -17.82
CA THR A 114 -4.25 1.11 -18.84
C THR A 114 -4.66 -0.34 -18.60
N GLY A 115 -4.89 -0.75 -17.36
CA GLY A 115 -5.47 -2.06 -17.04
C GLY A 115 -6.90 -2.28 -17.57
N ALA A 116 -7.63 -1.21 -17.91
CA ALA A 116 -8.94 -1.28 -18.55
C ALA A 116 -8.85 -1.36 -20.09
N LEU A 117 -7.71 -1.03 -20.70
CA LEU A 117 -7.51 -1.11 -22.14
C LEU A 117 -7.39 -2.58 -22.57
N VAL A 118 -8.25 -3.03 -23.48
CA VAL A 118 -8.24 -4.41 -24.01
C VAL A 118 -7.28 -4.54 -25.19
N GLY A 119 -6.92 -5.78 -25.54
CA GLY A 119 -6.12 -6.08 -26.72
C GLY A 119 -6.75 -5.51 -28.00
N GLY A 120 -5.91 -4.97 -28.87
CA GLY A 120 -6.31 -4.14 -30.01
C GLY A 120 -6.49 -2.65 -29.67
N GLY A 121 -6.47 -2.27 -28.40
CA GLY A 121 -6.61 -0.89 -27.96
C GLY A 121 -5.31 -0.08 -28.05
N LEU A 122 -5.46 1.25 -28.14
CA LEU A 122 -4.34 2.19 -28.22
C LEU A 122 -4.35 3.17 -27.03
N LEU A 123 -3.16 3.41 -26.45
CA LEU A 123 -2.92 4.47 -25.46
C LEU A 123 -2.27 5.67 -26.16
N PHE A 124 -2.86 6.85 -26.01
CA PHE A 124 -2.30 8.11 -26.46
C PHE A 124 -1.77 8.93 -25.28
N LEU A 125 -0.52 9.38 -25.38
CA LEU A 125 0.13 10.25 -24.41
C LEU A 125 0.31 11.65 -25.00
N LEU A 126 -0.23 12.65 -24.31
CA LEU A 126 -0.05 14.07 -24.60
C LEU A 126 0.77 14.67 -23.46
N PHE A 127 2.08 14.82 -23.68
CA PHE A 127 3.00 15.40 -22.70
C PHE A 127 3.34 16.85 -23.05
N MET A 128 3.00 17.76 -22.15
CA MET A 128 3.23 19.19 -22.27
C MET A 128 4.53 19.61 -21.59
N ASP A 129 4.90 18.97 -20.46
CA ASP A 129 6.17 19.26 -19.78
C ASP A 129 7.28 18.30 -20.22
N LYS A 130 8.11 18.75 -21.15
CA LYS A 130 9.26 17.98 -21.65
C LYS A 130 10.50 18.09 -20.76
N LYS A 131 10.48 18.90 -19.69
CA LYS A 131 11.70 19.27 -18.94
C LYS A 131 11.83 18.59 -17.58
N SER A 132 10.79 17.93 -17.07
CA SER A 132 10.89 17.23 -15.78
C SER A 132 11.76 15.97 -15.89
N TYR A 133 12.46 15.58 -14.81
CA TYR A 133 13.22 14.33 -14.77
C TYR A 133 12.34 13.10 -15.00
N PHE A 134 11.09 13.14 -14.54
CA PHE A 134 10.14 12.07 -14.82
C PHE A 134 9.81 11.98 -16.31
N SER A 135 9.64 13.12 -16.99
CA SER A 135 9.46 13.15 -18.44
C SER A 135 10.68 12.59 -19.15
N HIS A 136 11.91 12.92 -18.70
CA HIS A 136 13.13 12.30 -19.22
C HIS A 136 13.19 10.79 -18.97
N TRP A 137 12.78 10.32 -17.79
CA TRP A 137 12.70 8.90 -17.44
C TRP A 137 11.73 8.15 -18.36
N ILE A 138 10.51 8.66 -18.51
CA ILE A 138 9.50 8.08 -19.41
C ILE A 138 9.98 8.10 -20.85
N ASN A 139 10.52 9.23 -21.33
CA ASN A 139 11.04 9.35 -22.70
C ASN A 139 12.19 8.39 -22.96
N ARG A 140 13.08 8.16 -21.98
CA ARG A 140 14.19 7.19 -22.10
C ARG A 140 13.68 5.77 -22.28
N SER A 141 12.72 5.35 -21.45
CA SER A 141 12.07 4.05 -21.63
C SER A 141 11.37 4.01 -23.00
N PHE A 142 10.58 5.04 -23.32
CA PHE A 142 9.83 5.14 -24.58
C PHE A 142 10.72 5.00 -25.84
N GLU A 143 11.88 5.65 -25.87
CA GLU A 143 12.83 5.57 -27.00
C GLU A 143 13.38 4.14 -27.18
N THR A 144 13.59 3.39 -26.09
CA THR A 144 14.02 1.98 -26.16
C THR A 144 12.95 1.12 -26.85
N TYR A 145 11.67 1.30 -26.50
CA TYR A 145 10.56 0.60 -27.16
C TYR A 145 10.28 1.09 -28.57
N ARG A 146 10.56 2.36 -28.87
CA ARG A 146 10.45 2.92 -30.21
C ARG A 146 11.41 2.24 -31.18
N LEU A 147 12.64 1.98 -30.75
CA LEU A 147 13.63 1.24 -31.56
C LEU A 147 13.15 -0.19 -31.89
N ASN A 148 12.42 -0.81 -30.95
CA ASN A 148 11.84 -2.15 -31.12
C ASN A 148 10.46 -2.15 -31.78
N ARG A 149 9.94 -0.99 -32.23
CA ARG A 149 8.58 -0.81 -32.81
C ARG A 149 7.45 -1.25 -31.88
N SER A 150 7.64 -1.06 -30.58
CA SER A 150 6.68 -1.35 -29.51
C SER A 150 6.02 -0.08 -28.94
N ALA A 151 6.53 1.10 -29.30
CA ALA A 151 6.00 2.42 -28.96
C ALA A 151 6.18 3.37 -30.16
N PHE A 152 5.29 4.37 -30.31
CA PHE A 152 5.29 5.23 -31.51
C PHE A 152 5.20 6.72 -31.19
N LEU A 153 6.16 7.51 -31.67
CA LEU A 153 6.09 8.97 -31.65
C LEU A 153 5.54 9.48 -32.99
N LEU A 154 4.47 10.28 -32.93
CA LEU A 154 3.97 11.04 -34.07
C LEU A 154 4.19 12.52 -33.80
N THR A 155 4.99 13.17 -34.65
CA THR A 155 5.29 14.61 -34.55
C THR A 155 4.54 15.38 -35.63
N GLU A 156 3.99 16.54 -35.30
CA GLU A 156 3.38 17.45 -36.28
C GLU A 156 4.39 17.82 -37.38
N GLY A 157 4.08 17.47 -38.63
CA GLY A 157 5.00 17.65 -39.76
C GLY A 157 6.24 16.74 -39.77
N GLY A 158 6.34 15.79 -38.83
CA GLY A 158 7.47 14.87 -38.71
C GLY A 158 7.39 13.64 -39.63
N LYS A 159 8.49 12.89 -39.69
CA LYS A 159 8.52 11.58 -40.37
C LYS A 159 7.71 10.55 -39.57
N LEU A 160 6.89 9.78 -40.27
CA LEU A 160 6.13 8.69 -39.67
C LEU A 160 7.05 7.52 -39.28
N PRO A 161 6.80 6.86 -38.15
CA PRO A 161 7.51 5.65 -37.77
C PRO A 161 7.12 4.45 -38.64
N GLU A 162 7.95 3.42 -38.64
CA GLU A 162 7.65 2.16 -39.31
C GLU A 162 6.74 1.28 -38.46
N LEU A 163 5.80 0.58 -39.10
CA LEU A 163 4.92 -0.37 -38.43
C LEU A 163 5.71 -1.61 -37.96
N PRO A 164 5.21 -2.33 -36.93
CA PRO A 164 5.75 -3.62 -36.53
C PRO A 164 5.82 -4.57 -37.73
N SER A 165 6.91 -5.33 -37.85
CA SER A 165 6.97 -6.41 -38.83
C SER A 165 6.04 -7.52 -38.38
N VAL A 166 5.20 -8.03 -39.30
CA VAL A 166 4.29 -9.15 -39.03
C VAL A 166 5.13 -10.39 -38.66
N SER A 167 5.24 -10.68 -37.38
CA SER A 167 5.65 -12.01 -36.93
C SER A 167 4.48 -12.98 -37.18
N THR A 168 4.82 -14.24 -37.47
CA THR A 168 3.88 -15.34 -37.66
C THR A 168 2.72 -15.25 -36.67
N VAL A 169 1.49 -15.27 -37.19
CA VAL A 169 0.25 -15.33 -36.38
C VAL A 169 0.47 -16.35 -35.28
N ILE A 170 0.53 -15.89 -34.03
CA ILE A 170 0.64 -16.79 -32.89
C ILE A 170 -0.68 -17.57 -32.90
N THR A 171 -0.63 -18.86 -33.26
CA THR A 171 -1.77 -19.75 -33.12
C THR A 171 -2.23 -19.67 -31.67
N ALA A 172 -3.47 -19.20 -31.48
CA ALA A 172 -4.08 -19.06 -30.17
C ALA A 172 -4.05 -20.40 -29.42
N GLY A 173 -3.09 -20.54 -28.50
CA GLY A 173 -3.19 -21.55 -27.45
C GLY A 173 -4.45 -21.30 -26.63
N ASP A 174 -4.85 -22.27 -25.80
CA ASP A 174 -5.99 -22.11 -24.89
C ASP A 174 -5.77 -20.87 -24.00
N SER A 175 -6.44 -19.76 -24.32
CA SER A 175 -6.27 -18.44 -23.68
C SER A 175 -6.69 -18.42 -22.21
N TYR A 176 -7.24 -19.54 -21.72
CA TYR A 176 -7.79 -19.69 -20.37
C TYR A 176 -7.23 -20.91 -19.63
N ALA A 177 -6.12 -21.51 -20.09
CA ALA A 177 -5.54 -22.69 -19.46
C ALA A 177 -5.20 -22.44 -17.97
N ASP A 178 -4.58 -21.31 -17.67
CA ASP A 178 -4.26 -20.88 -16.31
C ASP A 178 -5.52 -20.72 -15.45
N GLN A 179 -6.55 -20.07 -16.00
CA GLN A 179 -7.81 -19.85 -15.32
C GLN A 179 -8.52 -21.18 -14.99
N LYS A 180 -8.53 -22.13 -15.93
CA LYS A 180 -9.07 -23.49 -15.70
C LYS A 180 -8.34 -24.20 -14.56
N ARG A 181 -7.00 -24.15 -14.55
CA ARG A 181 -6.19 -24.71 -13.44
C ARG A 181 -6.54 -24.08 -12.09
N ALA A 182 -6.76 -22.77 -12.04
CA ALA A 182 -7.17 -22.10 -10.81
C ALA A 182 -8.59 -22.50 -10.35
N ILE A 183 -9.54 -22.62 -11.28
CA ILE A 183 -10.91 -23.09 -10.97
C ILE A 183 -10.86 -24.50 -10.37
N ASP A 184 -10.10 -25.41 -10.98
CA ASP A 184 -9.94 -26.77 -10.47
C ASP A 184 -9.27 -26.82 -9.10
N ALA A 185 -8.26 -25.96 -8.86
CA ALA A 185 -7.63 -25.84 -7.56
C ALA A 185 -8.62 -25.34 -6.47
N ILE A 186 -9.46 -24.36 -6.79
CA ILE A 186 -10.51 -23.86 -5.87
C ILE A 186 -11.48 -24.99 -5.52
N ARG A 187 -11.92 -25.77 -6.52
CA ARG A 187 -12.78 -26.94 -6.30
C ARG A 187 -12.09 -27.99 -5.42
N HIS A 188 -10.79 -28.18 -5.62
CA HIS A 188 -10.00 -29.11 -4.81
C HIS A 188 -9.92 -28.71 -3.33
N VAL A 189 -9.93 -27.42 -2.98
CA VAL A 189 -10.00 -26.97 -1.56
C VAL A 189 -11.26 -27.49 -0.87
N VAL A 190 -12.37 -27.58 -1.61
CA VAL A 190 -13.66 -28.06 -1.10
C VAL A 190 -13.71 -29.58 -1.04
N SER A 191 -13.10 -30.31 -1.98
CA SER A 191 -13.07 -31.78 -1.90
C SER A 191 -11.94 -32.32 -1.02
N GLY A 192 -10.90 -31.53 -0.80
CA GLY A 192 -9.66 -31.94 -0.14
C GLY A 192 -9.68 -31.83 1.38
N HIS A 193 -8.47 -31.96 1.96
CA HIS A 193 -8.24 -31.94 3.40
C HIS A 193 -8.49 -30.54 3.99
N ARG A 194 -9.07 -30.50 5.19
CA ARG A 194 -9.29 -29.27 5.96
C ARG A 194 -7.97 -28.62 6.37
N LYS A 195 -8.00 -27.30 6.59
CA LYS A 195 -6.85 -26.46 7.03
C LYS A 195 -5.69 -26.41 6.03
N ARG A 196 -5.95 -26.67 4.75
CA ARG A 196 -5.01 -26.52 3.63
C ARG A 196 -5.52 -25.42 2.70
N PRO A 197 -5.23 -24.15 3.00
CA PRO A 197 -5.69 -23.05 2.16
C PRO A 197 -5.01 -23.07 0.79
N LEU A 198 -5.67 -22.47 -0.20
CA LEU A 198 -5.10 -22.17 -1.51
C LEU A 198 -4.74 -20.69 -1.58
N VAL A 199 -3.55 -20.37 -2.07
CA VAL A 199 -3.14 -19.01 -2.39
C VAL A 199 -3.02 -18.89 -3.91
N ILE A 200 -3.84 -18.04 -4.50
CA ILE A 200 -3.81 -17.69 -5.91
C ILE A 200 -3.09 -16.35 -6.05
N THR A 201 -1.97 -16.36 -6.76
CA THR A 201 -1.18 -15.17 -7.04
C THR A 201 -1.23 -14.89 -8.54
N ALA A 202 -1.38 -13.62 -8.91
CA ALA A 202 -1.27 -13.22 -10.31
C ALA A 202 -1.10 -11.73 -10.40
N ASP A 203 -0.68 -11.25 -11.54
CA ASP A 203 -0.69 -9.82 -11.83
C ASP A 203 -2.10 -9.35 -12.23
N ARG A 204 -2.23 -8.06 -12.51
CA ARG A 204 -3.54 -7.45 -12.83
C ARG A 204 -4.06 -7.88 -14.20
N GLY A 205 -5.33 -8.25 -14.34
CA GLY A 205 -5.88 -8.62 -15.66
C GLY A 205 -5.59 -10.06 -16.11
N ARG A 206 -5.16 -10.93 -15.18
CA ARG A 206 -4.95 -12.37 -15.37
C ARG A 206 -6.18 -13.22 -14.98
N GLY A 207 -7.29 -12.57 -14.63
CA GLY A 207 -8.58 -13.25 -14.43
C GLY A 207 -8.83 -13.90 -13.06
N LYS A 208 -8.14 -13.47 -11.99
CA LYS A 208 -8.32 -13.98 -10.61
C LYS A 208 -9.77 -13.90 -10.12
N SER A 209 -10.36 -12.71 -10.07
CA SER A 209 -11.73 -12.51 -9.60
C SER A 209 -12.76 -13.22 -10.47
N SER A 210 -12.51 -13.31 -11.79
CA SER A 210 -13.30 -14.12 -12.71
C SER A 210 -13.23 -15.61 -12.38
N ALA A 211 -12.03 -16.16 -12.10
CA ALA A 211 -11.84 -17.55 -11.71
C ALA A 211 -12.58 -17.89 -10.41
N LEU A 212 -12.49 -17.01 -9.40
CA LEU A 212 -13.25 -17.14 -8.14
C LEU A 212 -14.77 -17.16 -8.38
N GLY A 213 -15.26 -16.30 -9.27
CA GLY A 213 -16.69 -16.19 -9.58
C GLY A 213 -17.21 -17.43 -10.32
N LEU A 214 -16.48 -17.89 -11.34
CA LEU A 214 -16.81 -19.10 -12.10
C LEU A 214 -16.77 -20.34 -11.21
N ALA A 215 -15.72 -20.50 -10.40
CA ALA A 215 -15.62 -21.62 -9.46
C ALA A 215 -16.75 -21.61 -8.42
N SER A 216 -17.16 -20.44 -7.94
CA SER A 216 -18.30 -20.30 -7.02
C SER A 216 -19.59 -20.79 -7.67
N ALA A 217 -19.85 -20.42 -8.92
CA ALA A 217 -21.04 -20.87 -9.65
C ALA A 217 -21.04 -22.39 -9.88
N GLU A 218 -19.92 -22.97 -10.31
CA GLU A 218 -19.79 -24.42 -10.50
C GLU A 218 -20.00 -25.21 -9.20
N LEU A 219 -19.44 -24.73 -8.09
CA LEU A 219 -19.62 -25.33 -6.76
C LEU A 219 -21.08 -25.25 -6.29
N MET A 220 -21.71 -24.09 -6.43
CA MET A 220 -23.11 -23.88 -6.03
C MET A 220 -24.10 -24.67 -6.89
N ASN A 221 -23.81 -24.90 -8.17
CA ASN A 221 -24.61 -25.73 -9.06
C ASN A 221 -24.45 -27.24 -8.79
N SER A 222 -23.27 -27.66 -8.31
CA SER A 222 -22.96 -29.09 -8.10
C SER A 222 -23.28 -29.59 -6.69
N LYS A 223 -23.27 -28.72 -5.68
CA LYS A 223 -23.46 -29.07 -4.27
C LYS A 223 -24.21 -27.96 -3.52
N ASN A 224 -24.85 -28.34 -2.42
CA ASN A 224 -25.39 -27.39 -1.44
C ASN A 224 -24.20 -26.72 -0.73
N MET A 225 -24.00 -25.43 -0.98
CA MET A 225 -22.84 -24.71 -0.46
C MET A 225 -23.17 -23.27 -0.08
N HIS A 226 -22.72 -22.88 1.11
CA HIS A 226 -22.70 -21.52 1.58
C HIS A 226 -21.28 -20.97 1.49
N ILE A 227 -21.06 -20.09 0.51
CA ILE A 227 -19.77 -19.45 0.23
C ILE A 227 -19.82 -18.02 0.76
N ILE A 228 -18.81 -17.64 1.53
CA ILE A 228 -18.57 -16.25 1.93
C ILE A 228 -17.40 -15.70 1.11
N ILE A 229 -17.55 -14.50 0.58
CA ILE A 229 -16.46 -13.72 -0.02
C ILE A 229 -16.18 -12.50 0.85
N THR A 230 -14.91 -12.25 1.13
CA THR A 230 -14.45 -11.04 1.81
C THR A 230 -13.34 -10.37 1.00
N ALA A 231 -13.32 -9.04 1.04
CA ALA A 231 -12.39 -8.17 0.34
C ALA A 231 -12.38 -6.79 1.02
N PRO A 232 -11.38 -5.93 0.80
CA PRO A 232 -11.30 -4.61 1.44
C PRO A 232 -12.53 -3.72 1.19
N ALA A 233 -13.12 -3.83 -0.01
CA ALA A 233 -14.32 -3.10 -0.38
C ALA A 233 -15.24 -3.98 -1.23
N ARG A 234 -16.56 -3.74 -1.13
CA ARG A 234 -17.54 -4.47 -1.94
C ARG A 234 -17.27 -4.31 -3.44
N LYS A 235 -16.93 -3.11 -3.91
CA LYS A 235 -16.66 -2.85 -5.33
C LYS A 235 -15.55 -3.75 -5.90
N SER A 236 -14.57 -4.14 -5.08
CA SER A 236 -13.45 -5.00 -5.51
C SER A 236 -13.91 -6.37 -6.02
N VAL A 237 -15.07 -6.85 -5.56
CA VAL A 237 -15.61 -8.15 -5.97
C VAL A 237 -16.75 -8.06 -6.99
N ASP A 238 -16.99 -6.90 -7.61
CA ASP A 238 -18.03 -6.73 -8.63
C ASP A 238 -17.84 -7.68 -9.83
N SER A 239 -16.59 -7.84 -10.28
CA SER A 239 -16.25 -8.79 -11.35
C SER A 239 -16.56 -10.23 -10.95
N LEU A 240 -16.22 -10.64 -9.72
CA LEU A 240 -16.52 -11.97 -9.18
C LEU A 240 -18.03 -12.24 -9.19
N PHE A 241 -18.83 -11.31 -8.66
CA PHE A 241 -20.29 -11.43 -8.67
C PHE A 241 -20.87 -11.46 -10.09
N LYS A 242 -20.31 -10.68 -11.04
CA LYS A 242 -20.71 -10.72 -12.45
C LYS A 242 -20.51 -12.11 -13.05
N HIS A 243 -19.34 -12.71 -12.85
CA HIS A 243 -19.02 -14.05 -13.38
C HIS A 243 -19.80 -15.16 -12.68
N ALA A 244 -19.97 -15.07 -11.35
CA ALA A 244 -20.80 -16.01 -10.60
C ALA A 244 -22.26 -15.98 -11.10
N ARG A 245 -22.83 -14.78 -11.29
CA ARG A 245 -24.19 -14.62 -11.83
C ARG A 245 -24.35 -15.26 -13.20
N SER A 246 -23.38 -15.08 -14.11
CA SER A 246 -23.46 -15.68 -15.45
C SER A 246 -23.38 -17.21 -15.46
N GLY A 247 -22.76 -17.82 -14.45
CA GLY A 247 -22.61 -19.27 -14.37
C GLY A 247 -23.68 -20.00 -13.56
N LEU A 248 -24.50 -19.29 -12.78
CA LEU A 248 -25.50 -19.90 -11.90
C LEU A 248 -26.77 -20.28 -12.64
N THR A 249 -27.32 -21.44 -12.30
CA THR A 249 -28.67 -21.87 -12.72
C THR A 249 -29.66 -21.65 -11.57
N ASN A 250 -30.91 -21.30 -11.88
CA ASN A 250 -32.00 -21.14 -10.89
C ASN A 250 -31.74 -20.12 -9.77
N LEU A 251 -31.32 -18.91 -10.14
CA LEU A 251 -31.10 -17.80 -9.20
C LEU A 251 -32.45 -17.33 -8.60
N GLN A 252 -32.60 -17.43 -7.29
CA GLN A 252 -33.80 -17.00 -6.55
C GLN A 252 -33.66 -15.59 -5.95
N ASN A 253 -32.45 -15.23 -5.51
CA ASN A 253 -32.16 -13.89 -5.02
C ASN A 253 -30.88 -13.38 -5.69
N ASP A 254 -30.99 -12.21 -6.31
CA ASP A 254 -29.90 -11.46 -6.90
C ASP A 254 -29.87 -10.07 -6.27
N SER A 255 -29.09 -9.96 -5.21
CA SER A 255 -28.84 -8.68 -4.56
C SER A 255 -27.39 -8.31 -4.74
N GLN A 256 -27.08 -7.03 -4.54
CA GLN A 256 -25.70 -6.55 -4.64
C GLN A 256 -24.74 -7.34 -3.72
N ASN A 257 -25.16 -7.77 -2.53
CA ASN A 257 -24.27 -8.46 -1.59
C ASN A 257 -24.51 -9.97 -1.48
N LYS A 258 -25.48 -10.52 -2.20
CA LYS A 258 -25.85 -11.93 -2.08
C LYS A 258 -26.45 -12.47 -3.36
N LEU A 259 -25.91 -13.60 -3.83
CA LEU A 259 -26.53 -14.49 -4.81
C LEU A 259 -27.03 -15.74 -4.09
N GLN A 260 -28.26 -16.17 -4.39
CA GLN A 260 -28.84 -17.35 -3.73
C GLN A 260 -29.62 -18.20 -4.73
N THR A 261 -29.39 -19.51 -4.68
CA THR A 261 -30.20 -20.55 -5.31
C THR A 261 -31.00 -21.29 -4.22
N CYS A 262 -31.75 -22.34 -4.59
CA CYS A 262 -32.58 -23.08 -3.62
C CYS A 262 -31.81 -23.60 -2.40
N HIS A 263 -30.56 -24.06 -2.57
CA HIS A 263 -29.78 -24.72 -1.52
C HIS A 263 -28.36 -24.15 -1.34
N SER A 264 -28.00 -23.12 -2.10
CA SER A 264 -26.65 -22.55 -2.08
C SER A 264 -26.69 -21.02 -2.05
N SER A 265 -25.65 -20.40 -1.51
CA SER A 265 -25.53 -18.95 -1.48
C SER A 265 -24.09 -18.46 -1.55
N LEU A 266 -23.88 -17.35 -2.25
CA LEU A 266 -22.65 -16.56 -2.22
C LEU A 266 -22.97 -15.21 -1.56
N ARG A 267 -22.29 -14.85 -0.47
CA ARG A 267 -22.51 -13.57 0.25
C ARG A 267 -21.20 -12.83 0.46
N PHE A 268 -21.21 -11.51 0.23
CA PHE A 268 -20.13 -10.62 0.62
C PHE A 268 -20.27 -10.19 2.09
N ILE A 269 -19.18 -10.29 2.85
CA ILE A 269 -19.07 -9.75 4.22
C ILE A 269 -17.70 -9.05 4.36
N PRO A 270 -17.65 -7.80 4.85
CA PRO A 270 -16.39 -7.12 5.15
C PRO A 270 -15.51 -7.88 6.16
N PRO A 271 -14.17 -7.77 6.11
CA PRO A 271 -13.28 -8.54 6.98
C PRO A 271 -13.55 -8.35 8.49
N ASP A 272 -13.79 -7.11 8.91
CA ASP A 272 -14.01 -6.77 10.32
C ASP A 272 -15.32 -7.35 10.86
N GLU A 273 -16.39 -7.25 10.08
CA GLU A 273 -17.70 -7.85 10.39
C GLU A 273 -17.61 -9.37 10.43
N LEU A 274 -16.89 -9.98 9.47
CA LEU A 274 -16.71 -11.41 9.40
C LEU A 274 -15.96 -11.98 10.63
N LEU A 275 -14.99 -11.25 11.16
CA LEU A 275 -14.24 -11.65 12.36
C LEU A 275 -15.03 -11.43 13.66
N LYS A 276 -15.89 -10.40 13.68
CA LYS A 276 -16.78 -10.11 14.80
C LYS A 276 -17.88 -11.16 14.94
N ASP A 277 -18.60 -11.41 13.85
CA ASP A 277 -19.80 -12.25 13.85
C ASP A 277 -19.47 -13.73 13.67
N ARG A 278 -18.30 -14.06 13.09
CA ARG A 278 -17.82 -15.42 12.87
C ARG A 278 -18.88 -16.30 12.17
N THR A 279 -19.47 -15.76 11.12
CA THR A 279 -20.54 -16.42 10.37
C THR A 279 -20.04 -17.72 9.74
N GLU A 280 -20.71 -18.83 9.98
CA GLU A 280 -20.32 -20.13 9.41
C GLU A 280 -20.46 -20.17 7.88
N CYS A 281 -19.53 -20.87 7.21
CA CYS A 281 -19.56 -21.14 5.78
C CYS A 281 -18.80 -22.41 5.41
N ASP A 282 -19.09 -22.96 4.23
CA ASP A 282 -18.43 -24.14 3.68
C ASP A 282 -17.10 -23.80 2.99
N LEU A 283 -17.00 -22.57 2.47
CA LEU A 283 -15.84 -22.03 1.77
C LEU A 283 -15.75 -20.52 2.01
N LEU A 284 -14.59 -20.07 2.48
CA LEU A 284 -14.24 -18.66 2.55
C LEU A 284 -13.34 -18.30 1.36
N LEU A 285 -13.76 -17.32 0.57
CA LEU A 285 -12.95 -16.67 -0.44
C LEU A 285 -12.48 -15.32 0.10
N VAL A 286 -11.20 -15.02 -0.06
CA VAL A 286 -10.58 -13.75 0.30
C VAL A 286 -9.95 -13.17 -0.97
N ASP A 287 -10.55 -12.14 -1.56
CA ASP A 287 -10.02 -11.48 -2.76
C ASP A 287 -9.27 -10.19 -2.39
N GLU A 288 -8.24 -9.85 -3.18
CA GLU A 288 -7.24 -8.81 -2.86
C GLU A 288 -6.71 -8.93 -1.42
N ALA A 289 -6.28 -10.14 -1.06
CA ALA A 289 -5.80 -10.49 0.27
C ALA A 289 -4.62 -9.62 0.72
N SER A 290 -3.79 -9.15 -0.23
CA SER A 290 -2.69 -8.19 0.01
C SER A 290 -3.11 -6.79 0.39
N SER A 291 -4.41 -6.49 0.37
CA SER A 291 -4.95 -5.22 0.85
C SER A 291 -5.66 -5.39 2.20
N ILE A 292 -5.66 -6.60 2.77
CA ILE A 292 -6.19 -6.90 4.11
C ILE A 292 -5.02 -7.11 5.08
N PRO A 293 -5.02 -6.48 6.26
CA PRO A 293 -3.97 -6.68 7.27
C PRO A 293 -3.67 -8.15 7.55
N VAL A 294 -2.37 -8.51 7.58
CA VAL A 294 -1.90 -9.88 7.89
C VAL A 294 -2.54 -10.44 9.16
N PRO A 295 -2.65 -9.70 10.29
CA PRO A 295 -3.28 -10.24 11.50
C PRO A 295 -4.74 -10.66 11.29
N LEU A 296 -5.50 -9.95 10.46
CA LEU A 296 -6.88 -10.32 10.13
C LEU A 296 -6.89 -11.59 9.26
N LEU A 297 -6.01 -11.71 8.27
CA LEU A 297 -5.89 -12.94 7.48
C LEU A 297 -5.50 -14.15 8.33
N GLN A 298 -4.58 -13.98 9.28
CA GLN A 298 -4.20 -15.02 10.22
C GLN A 298 -5.40 -15.45 11.08
N ALA A 299 -6.19 -14.48 11.58
CA ALA A 299 -7.39 -14.76 12.37
C ALA A 299 -8.45 -15.50 11.53
N LEU A 300 -8.69 -15.08 10.29
CA LEU A 300 -9.59 -15.76 9.35
C LEU A 300 -9.11 -17.19 9.07
N SER A 301 -7.82 -17.37 8.76
CA SER A 301 -7.22 -18.69 8.49
C SER A 301 -7.25 -19.60 9.73
N ARG A 302 -7.16 -19.05 10.94
CA ARG A 302 -7.29 -19.80 12.20
C ARG A 302 -8.71 -20.35 12.39
N HIS A 303 -9.72 -19.54 12.07
CA HIS A 303 -11.13 -19.87 12.29
C HIS A 303 -11.72 -20.74 11.17
N TYR A 304 -11.55 -20.35 9.91
CA TYR A 304 -12.12 -21.03 8.76
C TYR A 304 -11.21 -22.15 8.25
N HIS A 305 -11.79 -23.28 7.89
CA HIS A 305 -11.03 -24.48 7.54
C HIS A 305 -10.77 -24.65 6.04
N ARG A 306 -11.59 -24.03 5.19
CA ARG A 306 -11.50 -24.09 3.73
C ARG A 306 -11.46 -22.65 3.24
N VAL A 307 -10.26 -22.21 2.86
CA VAL A 307 -10.00 -20.81 2.55
C VAL A 307 -9.20 -20.72 1.26
N VAL A 308 -9.61 -19.81 0.39
CA VAL A 308 -8.86 -19.41 -0.80
C VAL A 308 -8.49 -17.95 -0.64
N PHE A 309 -7.20 -17.63 -0.74
CA PHE A 309 -6.68 -16.27 -0.80
C PHE A 309 -6.31 -15.95 -2.24
N SER A 310 -6.74 -14.81 -2.74
CA SER A 310 -6.39 -14.27 -4.06
C SER A 310 -5.70 -12.93 -3.86
N THR A 311 -4.55 -12.72 -4.51
CA THR A 311 -3.76 -11.48 -4.37
C THR A 311 -3.09 -11.08 -5.67
N THR A 312 -3.02 -9.77 -5.91
CA THR A 312 -2.22 -9.14 -6.96
C THR A 312 -0.74 -9.13 -6.55
N VAL A 313 0.18 -9.67 -7.37
CA VAL A 313 1.63 -9.65 -7.07
C VAL A 313 2.28 -8.40 -7.64
N HIS A 314 2.21 -8.21 -8.96
CA HIS A 314 2.70 -7.03 -9.66
C HIS A 314 1.53 -6.18 -10.18
N GLY A 315 1.67 -4.86 -10.03
CA GLY A 315 0.67 -3.87 -10.43
C GLY A 315 0.83 -2.55 -9.68
N TYR A 316 0.07 -1.54 -10.09
CA TYR A 316 0.15 -0.18 -9.52
C TYR A 316 -0.22 -0.07 -8.04
N GLU A 317 -0.86 -1.09 -7.48
CA GLU A 317 -1.21 -1.12 -6.07
C GLU A 317 -0.01 -1.51 -5.20
N GLY A 318 1.03 -2.17 -5.77
CA GLY A 318 2.33 -2.48 -5.15
C GLY A 318 2.34 -3.09 -3.74
N CYS A 319 1.20 -3.59 -3.26
CA CYS A 319 1.02 -4.19 -1.93
C CYS A 319 1.28 -5.71 -1.90
N GLY A 320 1.37 -6.34 -3.07
CA GLY A 320 1.27 -7.79 -3.24
C GLY A 320 2.39 -8.62 -2.65
N ARG A 321 3.63 -8.31 -3.06
CA ARG A 321 4.75 -9.27 -2.96
C ARG A 321 5.34 -9.36 -1.56
N GLY A 322 5.70 -8.24 -0.95
CA GLY A 322 6.25 -8.21 0.42
C GLY A 322 5.26 -8.78 1.45
N PHE A 323 3.97 -8.52 1.23
CA PHE A 323 2.88 -9.13 1.97
C PHE A 323 2.79 -10.64 1.77
N THR A 324 2.74 -11.09 0.51
CA THR A 324 2.60 -12.51 0.16
C THR A 324 3.73 -13.32 0.77
N LEU A 325 4.97 -12.81 0.73
CA LEU A 325 6.13 -13.44 1.37
C LEU A 325 5.96 -13.60 2.89
N LYS A 326 5.51 -12.55 3.60
CA LYS A 326 5.28 -12.62 5.05
C LYS A 326 4.15 -13.59 5.41
N PHE A 327 3.05 -13.56 4.65
CA PHE A 327 1.89 -14.39 4.93
C PHE A 327 2.12 -15.87 4.57
N THR A 328 2.80 -16.16 3.45
CA THR A 328 3.15 -17.54 3.07
C THR A 328 4.10 -18.18 4.06
N ARG A 329 5.13 -17.47 4.56
CA ARG A 329 5.98 -17.95 5.66
C ARG A 329 5.17 -18.30 6.92
N TRP A 330 4.14 -17.51 7.23
CA TRP A 330 3.24 -17.83 8.34
C TRP A 330 2.40 -19.09 8.05
N LEU A 331 1.93 -19.28 6.81
CA LEU A 331 1.20 -20.48 6.39
C LEU A 331 2.08 -21.73 6.44
N ASP A 332 3.36 -21.65 6.08
CA ASP A 332 4.31 -22.77 6.18
C ASP A 332 4.34 -23.37 7.59
N ILE A 333 4.32 -22.49 8.60
CA ILE A 333 4.37 -22.86 10.02
C ILE A 333 2.99 -23.29 10.53
N ASN A 334 1.92 -22.57 10.20
CA ASN A 334 0.60 -22.69 10.86
C ASN A 334 -0.43 -23.52 10.07
N ARG A 335 -0.18 -23.75 8.78
CA ARG A 335 -1.07 -24.39 7.80
C ARG A 335 -0.24 -25.27 6.84
N PRO A 336 0.51 -26.26 7.34
CA PRO A 336 1.34 -27.12 6.49
C PRO A 336 0.49 -27.84 5.43
N GLY A 337 1.00 -27.85 4.19
CA GLY A 337 0.28 -28.41 3.04
C GLY A 337 -0.73 -27.45 2.39
N TRP A 338 -0.62 -26.15 2.64
CA TRP A 338 -1.25 -25.14 1.78
C TRP A 338 -0.71 -25.24 0.35
N ASN A 339 -1.51 -24.82 -0.63
CA ASN A 339 -1.16 -24.90 -2.05
C ASN A 339 -1.07 -23.51 -2.67
N ALA A 340 -0.19 -23.35 -3.66
CA ALA A 340 -0.05 -22.13 -4.46
C ALA A 340 -0.47 -22.38 -5.91
N VAL A 341 -1.17 -21.42 -6.52
CA VAL A 341 -1.39 -21.36 -7.96
C VAL A 341 -1.02 -19.97 -8.45
N HIS A 342 -0.13 -19.90 -9.44
CA HIS A 342 0.25 -18.65 -10.08
C HIS A 342 -0.37 -18.57 -11.48
N LEU A 343 -1.08 -17.48 -11.77
CA LEU A 343 -1.60 -17.19 -13.12
C LEU A 343 -0.66 -16.19 -13.81
N THR A 344 -0.08 -16.60 -14.94
CA THR A 344 0.79 -15.73 -15.75
C THR A 344 0.08 -15.23 -17.00
N GLN A 345 -0.87 -16.01 -17.52
CA GLN A 345 -1.57 -15.72 -18.76
C GLN A 345 -2.52 -14.51 -18.65
N PRO A 346 -2.31 -13.42 -19.41
CA PRO A 346 -3.28 -12.34 -19.51
C PRO A 346 -4.55 -12.81 -20.22
N ILE A 347 -5.71 -12.31 -19.80
CA ILE A 347 -7.01 -12.66 -20.40
C ILE A 347 -7.62 -11.54 -21.25
N ARG A 348 -7.13 -10.30 -21.09
CA ARG A 348 -7.65 -9.10 -21.77
C ARG A 348 -6.84 -8.73 -23.02
N TRP A 349 -5.61 -9.18 -23.12
CA TRP A 349 -4.66 -8.95 -24.19
C TRP A 349 -3.79 -10.20 -24.37
N GLN A 350 -2.98 -10.23 -25.43
CA GLN A 350 -2.09 -11.34 -25.74
C GLN A 350 -0.84 -11.34 -24.85
N LYS A 351 -0.24 -12.50 -24.60
CA LYS A 351 1.07 -12.60 -23.92
C LYS A 351 2.13 -11.80 -24.71
N ASP A 352 3.08 -11.19 -24.01
CA ASP A 352 4.17 -10.37 -24.58
C ASP A 352 3.62 -9.08 -25.24
N ASP A 353 2.63 -8.47 -24.58
CA ASP A 353 1.96 -7.24 -25.01
C ASP A 353 2.89 -6.02 -24.89
N PRO A 354 3.16 -5.30 -26.00
CA PRO A 354 4.12 -4.19 -26.01
C PRO A 354 3.81 -3.06 -25.02
N LEU A 355 2.53 -2.74 -24.85
CA LEU A 355 2.11 -1.74 -23.87
C LEU A 355 2.33 -2.22 -22.44
N GLU A 356 2.03 -3.49 -22.14
CA GLU A 356 2.29 -4.06 -20.81
C GLU A 356 3.77 -4.01 -20.47
N ASP A 357 4.64 -4.49 -21.37
CA ASP A 357 6.08 -4.50 -21.15
C ASP A 357 6.62 -3.08 -20.90
N TRP A 358 6.24 -2.13 -21.75
CA TRP A 358 6.62 -0.72 -21.56
C TRP A 358 6.11 -0.16 -20.22
N MET A 359 4.85 -0.42 -19.86
CA MET A 359 4.29 0.04 -18.59
C MET A 359 5.03 -0.52 -17.38
N PHE A 360 5.40 -1.81 -17.42
CA PHE A 360 6.11 -2.46 -16.33
C PHE A 360 7.52 -1.90 -16.17
N GLU A 361 8.24 -1.67 -17.25
CA GLU A 361 9.56 -1.04 -17.21
C GLU A 361 9.49 0.43 -16.77
N ALA A 362 8.64 1.23 -17.43
CA ALA A 362 8.56 2.67 -17.22
C ALA A 362 8.14 3.05 -15.79
N PHE A 363 7.34 2.21 -15.13
CA PHE A 363 6.89 2.44 -13.75
C PHE A 363 7.50 1.47 -12.73
N ILE A 364 8.48 0.65 -13.14
CA ILE A 364 9.21 -0.29 -12.27
C ILE A 364 8.23 -1.24 -11.53
N LEU A 365 7.25 -1.80 -12.24
CA LEU A 365 6.20 -2.64 -11.65
C LEU A 365 6.64 -4.10 -11.43
N ASP A 366 7.66 -4.55 -12.16
CA ASP A 366 8.30 -5.87 -12.07
C ASP A 366 9.62 -5.84 -11.29
N ALA A 367 9.85 -4.82 -10.45
CA ALA A 367 11.10 -4.75 -9.69
C ALA A 367 11.29 -6.02 -8.83
N GLU A 368 12.31 -6.80 -9.17
CA GLU A 368 12.74 -7.99 -8.42
C GLU A 368 14.15 -7.77 -7.90
N MET A 369 14.44 -8.30 -6.72
CA MET A 369 15.81 -8.33 -6.21
C MET A 369 16.50 -9.58 -6.74
N GLU A 370 17.80 -9.49 -7.01
CA GLU A 370 18.61 -10.66 -7.33
C GLU A 370 18.85 -11.52 -6.08
N ASP A 371 18.58 -12.83 -6.19
CA ASP A 371 18.86 -13.82 -5.15
C ASP A 371 20.36 -14.13 -5.11
N CYS A 372 21.19 -13.28 -4.51
CA CYS A 372 22.46 -13.67 -3.88
C CYS A 372 23.22 -12.43 -3.36
N LEU A 373 23.26 -12.24 -2.04
CA LEU A 373 24.27 -11.39 -1.43
C LEU A 373 25.32 -12.27 -0.74
N THR A 374 26.58 -12.15 -1.18
CA THR A 374 27.72 -12.71 -0.41
C THR A 374 27.72 -12.14 1.00
N ASP A 375 28.40 -12.78 1.95
CA ASP A 375 28.47 -12.29 3.33
C ASP A 375 29.00 -10.83 3.37
N VAL A 376 28.10 -9.85 3.49
CA VAL A 376 28.43 -8.42 3.47
C VAL A 376 28.66 -7.95 4.89
N SER A 377 29.84 -7.42 5.17
CA SER A 377 30.16 -6.72 6.42
C SER A 377 29.75 -5.24 6.32
N ILE A 378 29.34 -4.65 7.45
CA ILE A 378 29.04 -3.21 7.53
C ILE A 378 30.27 -2.36 7.16
N SER A 379 31.48 -2.86 7.43
CA SER A 379 32.74 -2.18 7.07
C SER A 379 32.92 -1.93 5.58
N ASP A 380 32.27 -2.74 4.76
CA ASP A 380 32.45 -2.78 3.30
C ASP A 380 31.28 -2.07 2.58
N LEU A 381 30.46 -1.35 3.35
CA LEU A 381 29.32 -0.60 2.85
C LEU A 381 29.68 0.86 2.67
N THR A 382 29.28 1.39 1.52
CA THR A 382 29.28 2.82 1.24
C THR A 382 27.85 3.36 1.34
N PHE A 383 27.70 4.54 1.93
CA PHE A 383 26.42 5.23 2.03
C PHE A 383 26.50 6.55 1.26
N ARG A 384 25.60 6.76 0.31
CA ARG A 384 25.56 7.98 -0.49
C ARG A 384 24.15 8.33 -0.94
N ARG A 385 23.93 9.62 -1.21
CA ARG A 385 22.73 10.11 -1.89
C ARG A 385 22.74 9.65 -3.36
N LEU A 386 21.60 9.18 -3.85
CA LEU A 386 21.37 8.95 -5.27
C LEU A 386 21.11 10.29 -5.94
N GLU A 387 22.01 10.70 -6.83
CA GLU A 387 21.81 11.91 -7.63
C GLU A 387 20.82 11.64 -8.76
N ILE A 388 19.65 12.26 -8.66
CA ILE A 388 18.63 12.20 -9.71
C ILE A 388 19.03 13.22 -10.77
N SER A 389 19.51 12.71 -11.89
CA SER A 389 19.95 13.49 -13.04
C SER A 389 19.63 12.76 -14.34
N GLU A 390 19.81 13.43 -15.48
CA GLU A 390 19.68 12.78 -16.80
C GLU A 390 20.64 11.58 -16.98
N GLN A 391 21.74 11.55 -16.22
CA GLN A 391 22.75 10.49 -16.24
C GLN A 391 22.43 9.32 -15.27
N LEU A 392 21.30 9.39 -14.55
CA LEU A 392 20.89 8.35 -13.61
C LEU A 392 20.90 6.97 -14.28
N LEU A 393 21.57 6.02 -13.62
CA LEU A 393 21.59 4.62 -14.05
C LEU A 393 20.25 3.96 -13.65
N PRO A 394 19.43 3.49 -14.62
CA PRO A 394 18.11 2.91 -14.31
C PRO A 394 18.18 1.72 -13.36
N ALA A 395 19.25 0.94 -13.43
CA ALA A 395 19.46 -0.22 -12.57
C ALA A 395 19.46 0.14 -11.07
N GLN A 396 20.15 1.22 -10.68
CA GLN A 396 20.24 1.59 -9.26
C GLN A 396 18.90 2.03 -8.68
N LEU A 397 18.13 2.81 -9.46
CA LEU A 397 16.79 3.22 -9.05
C LEU A 397 15.85 2.00 -8.97
N ARG A 398 15.96 1.08 -9.93
CA ARG A 398 15.18 -0.17 -9.96
C ARG A 398 15.44 -1.03 -8.73
N ASP A 399 16.70 -1.25 -8.37
CA ASP A 399 17.10 -2.05 -7.21
C ASP A 399 16.63 -1.41 -5.89
N CYS A 400 16.79 -0.09 -5.75
CA CYS A 400 16.25 0.64 -4.60
C CYS A 400 14.73 0.55 -4.53
N PHE A 401 14.03 0.71 -5.65
CA PHE A 401 12.58 0.62 -5.69
C PHE A 401 12.09 -0.80 -5.38
N ALA A 402 12.80 -1.84 -5.84
CA ALA A 402 12.54 -3.24 -5.47
C ALA A 402 12.64 -3.46 -3.96
N LEU A 403 13.68 -2.93 -3.30
CA LEU A 403 13.82 -2.97 -1.85
C LEU A 403 12.65 -2.25 -1.15
N LEU A 404 12.24 -1.08 -1.64
CA LEU A 404 11.13 -0.30 -1.06
C LEU A 404 9.78 -1.04 -1.20
N VAL A 405 9.49 -1.60 -2.38
CA VAL A 405 8.29 -2.40 -2.66
C VAL A 405 8.21 -3.64 -1.77
N GLN A 406 9.34 -4.29 -1.51
CA GLN A 406 9.35 -5.50 -0.70
C GLN A 406 9.27 -5.24 0.81
N ALA A 407 9.95 -4.21 1.30
CA ALA A 407 9.98 -3.90 2.73
C ALA A 407 8.64 -3.32 3.22
N HIS A 408 7.98 -2.52 2.38
CA HIS A 408 6.81 -1.73 2.75
C HIS A 408 5.53 -2.20 2.07
N TYR A 409 4.45 -2.17 2.82
CA TYR A 409 3.16 -2.72 2.42
C TYR A 409 2.44 -1.91 1.34
N GLN A 410 2.81 -0.65 1.11
CA GLN A 410 2.18 0.20 0.10
C GLN A 410 3.27 0.97 -0.62
N THR A 411 3.68 0.55 -1.80
CA THR A 411 4.52 1.36 -2.69
C THR A 411 3.74 1.53 -3.97
N SER A 412 3.50 2.77 -4.39
CA SER A 412 2.70 3.08 -5.57
C SER A 412 3.57 3.70 -6.67
N PRO A 413 3.16 3.62 -7.95
CA PRO A 413 3.82 4.33 -9.04
C PRO A 413 4.01 5.84 -8.79
N ASN A 414 3.11 6.48 -8.04
CA ASN A 414 3.30 7.88 -7.65
C ASN A 414 4.52 8.07 -6.74
N ASP A 415 4.94 7.08 -5.96
CA ASP A 415 6.16 7.18 -5.15
C ASP A 415 7.40 7.35 -6.05
N LEU A 416 7.45 6.64 -7.18
CA LEU A 416 8.51 6.81 -8.19
C LEU A 416 8.47 8.22 -8.80
N LEU A 417 7.27 8.70 -9.16
CA LEU A 417 7.08 10.05 -9.67
C LEU A 417 7.59 11.09 -8.66
N HIS A 418 7.22 10.93 -7.39
CA HIS A 418 7.60 11.80 -6.29
C HIS A 418 9.12 11.81 -6.04
N ILE A 419 9.76 10.64 -6.03
CA ILE A 419 11.22 10.52 -5.96
C ILE A 419 11.88 11.31 -7.09
N LEU A 420 11.37 11.19 -8.32
CA LEU A 420 11.96 11.83 -9.50
C LEU A 420 11.67 13.33 -9.64
N THR A 421 10.63 13.86 -8.97
CA THR A 421 10.14 15.22 -9.23
C THR A 421 10.23 16.16 -8.04
N ASP A 422 10.15 15.65 -6.81
CA ASP A 422 10.11 16.49 -5.62
C ASP A 422 11.54 16.81 -5.12
N PRO A 423 11.98 18.07 -5.15
CA PRO A 423 13.32 18.44 -4.72
C PRO A 423 13.53 18.28 -3.21
N SER A 424 12.46 18.18 -2.41
CA SER A 424 12.54 17.93 -0.97
C SER A 424 12.76 16.45 -0.64
N MET A 425 12.59 15.55 -1.62
CA MET A 425 12.77 14.11 -1.43
C MET A 425 14.17 13.67 -1.82
N HIS A 426 14.77 12.85 -0.96
CA HIS A 426 16.12 12.33 -1.15
C HIS A 426 16.14 10.82 -0.93
N LEU A 427 16.72 10.11 -1.89
CA LEU A 427 16.96 8.67 -1.80
C LEU A 427 18.44 8.44 -1.50
N PHE A 428 18.73 7.80 -0.37
CA PHE A 428 20.07 7.35 0.00
C PHE A 428 20.16 5.84 -0.17
N LEU A 429 21.32 5.35 -0.62
CA LEU A 429 21.58 3.93 -0.83
C LEU A 429 22.81 3.47 -0.06
N ALA A 430 22.72 2.25 0.47
CA ALA A 430 23.82 1.48 0.99
C ALA A 430 24.27 0.47 -0.08
N GLN A 431 25.54 0.53 -0.45
CA GLN A 431 26.09 -0.26 -1.54
C GLN A 431 27.38 -0.95 -1.08
N SER A 432 27.47 -2.25 -1.37
CA SER A 432 28.70 -3.03 -1.14
C SER A 432 29.79 -2.67 -2.17
N ASP A 433 31.04 -3.05 -1.90
CA ASP A 433 32.16 -2.92 -2.83
C ASP A 433 31.91 -3.53 -4.22
N LYS A 434 31.08 -4.59 -4.28
CA LYS A 434 30.67 -5.24 -5.54
C LYS A 434 29.56 -4.50 -6.28
N LYS A 435 29.24 -3.28 -5.86
CA LYS A 435 28.15 -2.44 -6.40
C LYS A 435 26.73 -3.00 -6.19
N GLN A 436 26.54 -4.02 -5.35
CA GLN A 436 25.20 -4.51 -5.00
C GLN A 436 24.56 -3.61 -3.94
N ILE A 437 23.28 -3.26 -4.14
CA ILE A 437 22.51 -2.45 -3.18
C ILE A 437 22.04 -3.34 -2.02
N THR A 438 22.42 -3.00 -0.81
CA THR A 438 22.11 -3.77 0.41
C THR A 438 20.99 -3.13 1.24
N GLY A 439 20.74 -1.84 1.02
CA GLY A 439 19.66 -1.10 1.66
C GLY A 439 19.47 0.29 1.08
N CYS A 440 18.35 0.93 1.41
CA CYS A 440 18.07 2.31 1.05
C CYS A 440 17.22 3.03 2.11
N ILE A 441 17.33 4.36 2.13
CA ILE A 441 16.52 5.27 2.94
C ILE A 441 15.91 6.32 2.03
N LEU A 442 14.59 6.44 2.04
CA LEU A 442 13.85 7.54 1.42
C LEU A 442 13.45 8.55 2.50
N VAL A 443 13.88 9.78 2.33
CA VAL A 443 13.57 10.89 3.25
C VAL A 443 12.92 12.06 2.50
N THR A 444 12.21 12.90 3.25
CA THR A 444 11.65 14.18 2.76
C THR A 444 11.97 15.28 3.76
N GLU A 445 12.31 16.47 3.25
CA GLU A 445 12.46 17.68 4.07
C GLU A 445 11.06 18.22 4.44
N GLU A 446 10.85 18.48 5.72
CA GLU A 446 9.67 19.15 6.27
C GLU A 446 10.11 20.34 7.15
N GLY A 447 9.19 21.25 7.47
CA GLY A 447 9.47 22.42 8.30
C GLY A 447 10.24 23.53 7.56
N GLY A 448 10.99 24.35 8.31
CA GLY A 448 11.70 25.53 7.81
C GLY A 448 10.78 26.63 7.25
N LEU A 449 9.51 26.66 7.69
CA LEU A 449 8.51 27.60 7.18
C LEU A 449 8.51 28.92 7.95
N ASP A 450 7.96 29.97 7.32
CA ASP A 450 7.86 31.28 7.93
C ASP A 450 6.91 31.28 9.16
N ALA A 451 7.18 32.17 10.11
CA ALA A 451 6.42 32.26 11.35
C ALA A 451 4.94 32.65 11.14
N GLY A 452 4.60 33.32 10.04
CA GLY A 452 3.21 33.64 9.70
C GLY A 452 2.43 32.40 9.31
N LEU A 453 2.99 31.60 8.40
CA LEU A 453 2.43 30.32 7.97
C LEU A 453 2.39 29.30 9.11
N ALA A 454 3.42 29.26 9.96
CA ALA A 454 3.45 28.41 11.15
C ALA A 454 2.24 28.66 12.08
N LYS A 455 1.88 29.93 12.30
CA LYS A 455 0.67 30.30 13.07
C LYS A 455 -0.60 29.82 12.39
N GLN A 456 -0.75 30.02 11.08
CA GLN A 456 -1.92 29.56 10.33
C GLN A 456 -2.09 28.04 10.37
N ILE A 457 -0.97 27.30 10.32
CA ILE A 457 -0.96 25.84 10.47
C ILE A 457 -1.41 25.47 11.89
N MET A 458 -0.81 26.07 12.92
CA MET A 458 -1.17 25.79 14.32
C MET A 458 -2.66 26.04 14.60
N HIS A 459 -3.25 27.08 14.02
CA HIS A 459 -4.69 27.38 14.12
C HIS A 459 -5.58 26.48 13.23
N GLY A 460 -5.00 25.62 12.40
CA GLY A 460 -5.71 24.72 11.50
C GLY A 460 -6.30 25.39 10.26
N GLU A 461 -5.95 26.66 10.00
CA GLU A 461 -6.42 27.45 8.85
C GLU A 461 -5.76 27.00 7.54
N ARG A 462 -4.52 26.50 7.63
CA ARG A 462 -3.75 25.98 6.50
C ARG A 462 -3.22 24.58 6.78
N ARG A 463 -3.19 23.74 5.74
CA ARG A 463 -2.54 22.43 5.74
C ARG A 463 -1.69 22.30 4.47
N PRO A 464 -0.44 22.77 4.49
CA PRO A 464 0.44 22.66 3.33
C PRO A 464 0.67 21.19 2.97
N LYS A 465 0.79 20.89 1.67
CA LYS A 465 1.18 19.57 1.20
C LYS A 465 2.64 19.30 1.59
N GLY A 466 2.97 18.04 1.88
CA GLY A 466 4.33 17.63 2.26
C GLY A 466 4.74 17.90 3.71
N GLN A 467 3.88 18.53 4.53
CA GLN A 467 4.23 18.97 5.90
C GLN A 467 3.50 18.13 6.96
N LEU A 468 3.61 16.80 6.88
CA LEU A 468 2.81 15.89 7.70
C LEU A 468 3.23 15.90 9.18
N ILE A 469 4.51 15.68 9.45
CA ILE A 469 5.08 15.62 10.79
C ILE A 469 5.13 17.02 11.38
N ALA A 470 5.68 17.99 10.63
CA ALA A 470 5.73 19.39 11.06
C ALA A 470 4.33 19.91 11.44
N GLY A 471 3.33 19.67 10.58
CA GLY A 471 1.94 20.03 10.85
C GLY A 471 1.31 19.27 12.03
N THR A 472 1.65 17.99 12.21
CA THR A 472 1.17 17.20 13.37
C THR A 472 1.71 17.76 14.68
N ILE A 473 3.01 18.11 14.72
CA ILE A 473 3.65 18.70 15.90
C ILE A 473 2.98 20.04 16.24
N ALA A 474 2.83 20.93 15.26
CA ALA A 474 2.20 22.23 15.49
C ALA A 474 0.71 22.14 15.85
N CYS A 475 -0.12 21.47 15.06
CA CYS A 475 -1.57 21.46 15.27
C CYS A 475 -2.01 20.59 16.46
N GLN A 476 -1.32 19.49 16.72
CA GLN A 476 -1.83 18.44 17.60
C GLN A 476 -1.02 18.26 18.88
N LEU A 477 0.26 18.66 18.87
CA LEU A 477 1.12 18.68 20.05
C LEU A 477 1.34 20.11 20.58
N GLY A 478 1.03 21.13 19.79
CA GLY A 478 1.04 22.53 20.22
C GLY A 478 2.42 23.21 20.15
N TYR A 479 3.40 22.61 19.47
CA TYR A 479 4.77 23.15 19.36
C TYR A 479 5.00 23.75 17.97
N GLN A 480 5.23 25.07 17.92
CA GLN A 480 5.49 25.78 16.64
C GLN A 480 6.87 25.45 16.07
N GLU A 481 7.80 25.02 16.92
CA GLU A 481 9.16 24.62 16.59
C GLU A 481 9.19 23.54 15.53
N GLY A 482 8.24 22.60 15.55
CA GLY A 482 8.14 21.54 14.54
C GLY A 482 7.95 22.05 13.11
N VAL A 483 7.44 23.28 12.94
CA VAL A 483 7.26 23.94 11.64
C VAL A 483 8.36 24.97 11.35
N LEU A 484 8.83 25.68 12.38
CA LEU A 484 9.87 26.71 12.24
C LEU A 484 11.25 26.09 11.97
N GLN A 485 11.54 24.95 12.57
CA GLN A 485 12.80 24.22 12.39
C GLN A 485 12.72 23.31 11.16
N SER A 486 13.86 23.03 10.55
CA SER A 486 13.96 22.06 9.45
C SER A 486 13.94 20.63 10.02
N GLY A 487 13.05 19.78 9.53
CA GLY A 487 12.94 18.38 9.91
C GLY A 487 13.26 17.48 8.73
N LEU A 488 14.03 16.42 8.97
CA LEU A 488 14.21 15.35 7.99
C LEU A 488 13.34 14.15 8.35
N ARG A 489 12.28 13.93 7.58
CA ARG A 489 11.40 12.79 7.79
C ARG A 489 11.93 11.58 7.04
N ILE A 490 12.25 10.51 7.78
CA ILE A 490 12.44 9.19 7.19
C ILE A 490 11.06 8.65 6.82
N MET A 491 10.78 8.60 5.51
CA MET A 491 9.54 8.02 4.98
C MET A 491 9.64 6.50 4.94
N ARG A 492 10.77 5.99 4.46
CA ARG A 492 11.00 4.55 4.32
C ARG A 492 12.47 4.23 4.58
N ILE A 493 12.68 3.11 5.25
CA ILE A 493 13.98 2.45 5.37
C ILE A 493 13.78 0.99 4.95
N ALA A 494 14.66 0.50 4.09
CA ALA A 494 14.63 -0.87 3.60
C ALA A 494 16.03 -1.47 3.63
N VAL A 495 16.15 -2.68 4.18
CA VAL A 495 17.36 -3.50 4.15
C VAL A 495 16.99 -4.80 3.47
N HIS A 496 17.89 -5.31 2.63
CA HIS A 496 17.72 -6.58 1.96
C HIS A 496 17.33 -7.68 2.97
N PRO A 497 16.29 -8.49 2.73
CA PRO A 497 15.76 -9.44 3.71
C PRO A 497 16.79 -10.38 4.33
N GLU A 498 17.74 -10.87 3.53
CA GLU A 498 18.81 -11.78 3.99
C GLU A 498 19.88 -11.09 4.85
N LEU A 499 19.92 -9.75 4.82
CA LEU A 499 20.85 -8.92 5.59
C LEU A 499 20.16 -8.19 6.76
N GLN A 500 18.87 -8.40 6.97
CA GLN A 500 18.16 -7.87 8.13
C GLN A 500 18.72 -8.47 9.42
N GLN A 501 18.53 -7.76 10.53
CA GLN A 501 19.04 -8.15 11.87
C GLN A 501 20.58 -8.19 11.98
N ARG A 502 21.32 -7.65 11.00
CA ARG A 502 22.79 -7.52 11.05
C ARG A 502 23.29 -6.12 11.44
N GLY A 503 22.38 -5.20 11.80
CA GLY A 503 22.73 -3.81 12.20
C GLY A 503 22.85 -2.80 11.05
N ILE A 504 22.67 -3.22 9.78
CA ILE A 504 22.78 -2.33 8.60
C ILE A 504 21.79 -1.15 8.67
N GLY A 505 20.54 -1.40 9.10
CA GLY A 505 19.54 -0.33 9.24
C GLY A 505 19.97 0.76 10.21
N SER A 506 20.50 0.37 11.38
CA SER A 506 21.03 1.29 12.38
C SER A 506 22.26 2.05 11.87
N TRP A 507 23.15 1.35 11.16
CA TRP A 507 24.29 1.98 10.51
C TRP A 507 23.86 3.03 9.48
N MET A 508 22.87 2.75 8.63
CA MET A 508 22.37 3.73 7.66
C MET A 508 21.77 4.97 8.32
N ILE A 509 21.06 4.83 9.45
CA ILE A 509 20.55 5.98 10.22
C ILE A 509 21.70 6.83 10.74
N GLU A 510 22.75 6.19 11.26
CA GLU A 510 23.93 6.90 11.74
C GLU A 510 24.68 7.61 10.59
N GLN A 511 24.80 6.97 9.43
CA GLN A 511 25.37 7.61 8.24
C GLN A 511 24.51 8.77 7.75
N LEU A 512 23.17 8.69 7.87
CA LEU A 512 22.25 9.76 7.52
C LEU A 512 22.45 10.99 8.44
N ARG A 513 22.64 10.80 9.74
CA ARG A 513 22.95 11.89 10.69
C ARG A 513 24.20 12.68 10.32
N GLN A 514 25.18 12.00 9.72
CA GLN A 514 26.48 12.57 9.36
C GLN A 514 26.49 13.22 7.97
N GLN A 515 25.40 13.11 7.19
CA GLN A 515 25.31 13.72 5.86
C GLN A 515 25.35 15.25 5.94
N LYS A 516 26.03 15.86 4.97
CA LYS A 516 26.14 17.34 4.86
C LYS A 516 25.28 17.92 3.74
N ASP A 517 24.75 17.07 2.88
CA ASP A 517 23.99 17.47 1.69
C ASP A 517 22.60 18.02 2.02
N VAL A 518 22.05 17.65 3.18
CA VAL A 518 20.73 18.06 3.63
C VAL A 518 20.86 18.60 5.05
N ARG A 519 20.40 19.84 5.28
CA ARG A 519 20.43 20.47 6.60
C ARG A 519 19.10 20.30 7.30
N PHE A 520 19.13 19.71 8.48
CA PHE A 520 17.97 19.52 9.33
C PHE A 520 18.35 19.74 10.79
N ASP A 521 17.38 20.20 11.58
CA ASP A 521 17.50 20.42 13.01
C ASP A 521 17.09 19.18 13.81
N TYR A 522 16.17 18.38 13.29
CA TYR A 522 15.71 17.11 13.87
C TYR A 522 15.40 16.06 12.79
N MET A 523 15.39 14.79 13.17
CA MET A 523 14.93 13.67 12.34
C MET A 523 13.63 13.10 12.88
N ALA A 524 12.71 12.70 12.01
CA ALA A 524 11.44 12.16 12.43
C ALA A 524 10.98 10.98 11.57
N THR A 525 10.11 10.16 12.14
CA THR A 525 9.49 9.03 11.43
C THR A 525 8.05 8.86 11.91
N SER A 526 7.18 8.40 11.00
CA SER A 526 5.80 8.06 11.29
C SER A 526 5.48 6.73 10.61
N PHE A 527 5.16 5.71 11.40
CA PHE A 527 5.00 4.34 10.91
C PHE A 527 3.90 3.60 11.68
N GLY A 528 3.33 2.57 11.04
CA GLY A 528 2.40 1.64 11.70
C GLY A 528 3.11 0.83 12.79
N VAL A 529 2.74 1.07 14.05
CA VAL A 529 3.54 0.58 15.18
C VAL A 529 3.41 -0.93 15.36
N THR A 530 4.56 -1.58 15.52
CA THR A 530 4.73 -2.98 15.93
C THR A 530 5.83 -3.05 16.98
N PRO A 531 5.86 -4.06 17.87
CA PRO A 531 6.93 -4.20 18.86
C PRO A 531 8.33 -4.21 18.23
N GLU A 532 8.49 -4.85 17.06
CA GLU A 532 9.77 -4.96 16.37
C GLU A 532 10.25 -3.60 15.84
N LEU A 533 9.37 -2.83 15.19
CA LEU A 533 9.73 -1.50 14.66
C LEU A 533 9.93 -0.50 15.80
N LEU A 534 9.10 -0.53 16.83
CA LEU A 534 9.26 0.34 18.00
C LEU A 534 10.63 0.16 18.64
N ARG A 535 11.03 -1.11 18.83
CA ARG A 535 12.36 -1.45 19.34
C ARG A 535 13.45 -0.90 18.43
N PHE A 536 13.39 -1.16 17.12
CA PHE A 536 14.37 -0.68 16.15
C PHE A 536 14.58 0.84 16.24
N TRP A 537 13.49 1.62 16.25
CA TRP A 537 13.59 3.08 16.33
C TRP A 537 14.10 3.57 17.69
N SER A 538 13.65 2.95 18.79
CA SER A 538 14.13 3.29 20.14
C SER A 538 15.62 2.99 20.36
N GLU A 539 16.13 1.89 19.80
CA GLU A 539 17.56 1.54 19.82
C GLU A 539 18.39 2.52 18.97
N ASN A 540 17.75 3.22 18.04
CA ASN A 540 18.35 4.27 17.21
C ASN A 540 18.06 5.67 17.75
N SER A 541 17.85 5.85 19.05
CA SER A 541 17.68 7.15 19.72
C SER A 541 16.40 7.94 19.40
N PHE A 542 15.45 7.35 18.68
CA PHE A 542 14.15 7.99 18.47
C PHE A 542 13.26 7.82 19.71
N VAL A 543 12.55 8.87 20.10
CA VAL A 543 11.60 8.88 21.22
C VAL A 543 10.15 9.03 20.72
N PRO A 544 9.16 8.35 21.34
CA PRO A 544 7.76 8.48 20.97
C PRO A 544 7.18 9.82 21.39
N LEU A 545 6.49 10.51 20.48
CA LEU A 545 5.80 11.77 20.79
C LEU A 545 4.28 11.62 20.74
N ARG A 546 3.77 10.79 19.82
CA ARG A 546 2.33 10.65 19.60
C ARG A 546 1.93 9.33 18.95
N LEU A 547 0.93 8.67 19.51
CA LEU A 547 0.22 7.56 18.90
C LEU A 547 -1.10 8.05 18.26
N GLY A 548 -1.32 7.74 16.99
CA GLY A 548 -2.54 8.09 16.27
C GLY A 548 -3.75 7.30 16.76
N ALA A 549 -4.90 7.97 16.92
CA ALA A 549 -6.13 7.37 17.41
C ALA A 549 -6.77 6.37 16.42
N SER A 550 -6.73 6.68 15.13
CA SER A 550 -7.27 5.82 14.08
C SER A 550 -6.27 4.76 13.66
N ARG A 551 -6.76 3.54 13.41
CA ARG A 551 -5.98 2.52 12.72
C ARG A 551 -5.91 2.85 11.23
N ASP A 552 -4.73 2.66 10.67
CA ASP A 552 -4.57 2.67 9.22
C ASP A 552 -5.35 1.49 8.62
N HIS A 553 -6.20 1.75 7.63
CA HIS A 553 -7.08 0.74 7.03
C HIS A 553 -6.31 -0.40 6.38
N ALA A 554 -5.07 -0.14 5.95
CA ALA A 554 -4.31 -1.05 5.14
C ALA A 554 -3.45 -1.99 6.00
N SER A 555 -2.77 -1.46 7.00
CA SER A 555 -1.94 -2.21 7.94
C SER A 555 -2.71 -2.72 9.17
N GLY A 556 -3.85 -2.09 9.51
CA GLY A 556 -4.61 -2.37 10.72
C GLY A 556 -3.90 -1.91 12.01
N THR A 557 -2.85 -1.11 11.88
CA THR A 557 -2.02 -0.62 13.01
C THR A 557 -2.24 0.86 13.27
N HIS A 558 -1.88 1.32 14.47
CA HIS A 558 -1.88 2.74 14.81
C HIS A 558 -0.56 3.37 14.35
N SER A 559 -0.62 4.58 13.79
CA SER A 559 0.60 5.31 13.40
C SER A 559 1.29 5.93 14.63
N LEU A 560 2.55 5.60 14.87
CA LEU A 560 3.37 6.22 15.91
C LEU A 560 4.34 7.22 15.30
N LEU A 561 4.30 8.46 15.80
CA LEU A 561 5.28 9.50 15.54
C LEU A 561 6.43 9.38 16.54
N MET A 562 7.65 9.21 16.02
CA MET A 562 8.87 9.25 16.82
C MET A 562 9.86 10.27 16.25
N ILE A 563 10.64 10.90 17.13
CA ILE A 563 11.62 11.93 16.78
C ILE A 563 12.97 11.60 17.39
N ASP A 564 14.02 11.78 16.60
CA ASP A 564 15.39 11.94 17.07
C ASP A 564 15.70 13.43 17.01
N SER A 565 16.00 14.02 18.16
CA SER A 565 16.24 15.47 18.21
C SER A 565 17.49 15.87 17.45
N CYS A 566 18.44 14.95 17.18
CA CYS A 566 19.77 15.12 16.58
C CYS A 566 20.67 16.12 17.33
N GLN A 567 20.17 17.33 17.57
CA GLN A 567 20.65 18.32 18.51
C GLN A 567 19.71 18.38 19.73
N SER A 568 20.18 18.83 20.89
CA SER A 568 19.33 18.91 22.09
C SER A 568 18.24 19.96 21.92
N GLN A 569 17.00 19.54 21.67
CA GLN A 569 15.85 20.42 21.51
C GLN A 569 14.93 20.33 22.73
N HIS A 570 14.68 21.48 23.38
CA HIS A 570 13.85 21.55 24.60
C HIS A 570 12.44 21.01 24.38
N TRP A 571 11.79 21.42 23.29
CA TRP A 571 10.41 21.02 22.98
C TRP A 571 10.26 19.51 22.76
N VAL A 572 11.28 18.83 22.20
CA VAL A 572 11.25 17.36 22.04
C VAL A 572 11.28 16.67 23.40
N THR A 573 12.13 17.16 24.30
CA THR A 573 12.28 16.61 25.66
C THR A 573 10.99 16.81 26.46
N GLU A 574 10.41 18.01 26.37
CA GLU A 574 9.13 18.35 27.00
C GLU A 574 8.01 17.47 26.46
N CYS A 575 7.86 17.39 25.13
CA CYS A 575 6.83 16.61 24.48
C CYS A 575 6.95 15.10 24.78
N TYR A 576 8.16 14.57 24.83
CA TYR A 576 8.44 13.19 25.24
C TYR A 576 8.09 12.95 26.71
N SER A 577 8.40 13.90 27.60
CA SER A 577 8.11 13.76 29.03
C SER A 577 6.61 13.60 29.29
N GLU A 578 5.77 14.26 28.50
CA GLU A 578 4.31 14.18 28.55
C GLU A 578 3.68 13.00 27.79
N PHE A 579 4.46 12.20 27.04
CA PHE A 579 3.89 11.13 26.22
C PHE A 579 3.10 10.12 27.06
N ALA A 580 3.67 9.66 28.18
CA ALA A 580 3.03 8.72 29.08
C ALA A 580 1.75 9.31 29.70
N ASP A 581 1.79 10.58 30.08
CA ASP A 581 0.65 11.30 30.67
C ASP A 581 -0.51 11.47 29.69
N ARG A 582 -0.22 11.63 28.39
CA ARG A 582 -1.24 11.63 27.33
C ARG A 582 -1.73 10.23 26.97
N PHE A 583 -0.82 9.25 26.92
CA PHE A 583 -1.13 7.89 26.48
C PHE A 583 -1.98 7.13 27.50
N PHE A 584 -1.64 7.22 28.78
CA PHE A 584 -2.28 6.44 29.84
C PHE A 584 -3.80 6.67 29.98
N PRO A 585 -4.32 7.92 29.96
CA PRO A 585 -5.76 8.18 30.00
C PRO A 585 -6.53 7.66 28.77
N LEU A 586 -5.85 7.45 27.64
CA LEU A 586 -6.47 6.97 26.40
C LEU A 586 -6.52 5.44 26.30
N LEU A 587 -5.73 4.72 27.11
CA LEU A 587 -5.73 3.24 27.17
C LEU A 587 -7.10 2.60 27.47
N PRO A 588 -7.95 3.15 28.34
CA PRO A 588 -9.29 2.60 28.58
C PRO A 588 -10.31 2.85 27.48
N ASP A 589 -10.04 3.81 26.59
CA ASP A 589 -11.01 4.31 25.61
C ASP A 589 -10.52 3.99 24.20
N ILE A 590 -9.90 4.96 23.52
CA ILE A 590 -9.40 4.88 22.14
C ILE A 590 -8.47 3.69 21.93
N PHE A 591 -7.65 3.35 22.93
CA PHE A 591 -6.62 2.31 22.84
C PHE A 591 -6.95 1.04 23.65
N SER A 592 -8.22 0.87 24.00
CA SER A 592 -8.70 -0.28 24.77
C SER A 592 -8.45 -1.61 24.07
N ASP A 593 -8.40 -1.62 22.74
CA ASP A 593 -8.23 -2.79 21.89
C ASP A 593 -6.78 -3.01 21.41
N LEU A 594 -5.82 -2.19 21.84
CA LEU A 594 -4.39 -2.39 21.53
C LEU A 594 -3.92 -3.75 22.03
N ASP A 595 -2.98 -4.36 21.31
CA ASP A 595 -2.30 -5.57 21.74
C ASP A 595 -1.56 -5.31 23.06
N PRO A 596 -1.79 -6.10 24.12
CA PRO A 596 -1.09 -5.97 25.39
C PRO A 596 0.45 -5.97 25.27
N VAL A 597 1.01 -6.72 24.32
CA VAL A 597 2.46 -6.71 24.03
C VAL A 597 2.92 -5.33 23.58
N LEU A 598 2.14 -4.69 22.71
CA LEU A 598 2.44 -3.36 22.20
C LEU A 598 2.27 -2.30 23.29
N VAL A 599 1.26 -2.41 24.16
CA VAL A 599 1.10 -1.52 25.32
C VAL A 599 2.35 -1.56 26.21
N LEU A 600 2.84 -2.75 26.57
CA LEU A 600 4.07 -2.88 27.34
C LEU A 600 5.28 -2.29 26.61
N SER A 601 5.40 -2.56 25.31
CA SER A 601 6.50 -2.06 24.50
C SER A 601 6.52 -0.53 24.48
N LEU A 602 5.36 0.12 24.30
CA LEU A 602 5.23 1.59 24.33
C LEU A 602 5.57 2.18 25.71
N LEU A 603 5.13 1.54 26.79
CA LEU A 603 5.48 1.97 28.15
C LEU A 603 6.99 1.87 28.41
N SER A 604 7.64 0.82 27.91
CA SER A 604 9.08 0.60 28.12
C SER A 604 9.99 1.62 27.44
N VAL A 605 9.47 2.33 26.42
CA VAL A 605 10.19 3.39 25.70
C VAL A 605 9.65 4.79 26.03
N SER A 606 8.76 4.89 27.02
CA SER A 606 8.23 6.16 27.50
C SER A 606 9.19 6.85 28.47
N SER A 607 8.98 8.15 28.68
CA SER A 607 9.71 8.92 29.69
C SER A 607 9.52 8.30 31.08
N PRO A 608 10.57 8.29 31.93
CA PRO A 608 10.46 7.76 33.29
C PRO A 608 9.30 8.40 34.06
N TYR A 609 8.43 7.57 34.63
CA TYR A 609 7.26 8.01 35.38
C TYR A 609 7.37 7.53 36.82
N SER A 610 7.56 8.45 37.76
CA SER A 610 7.67 8.11 39.18
C SER A 610 6.35 8.32 39.91
N PHE A 611 5.90 7.27 40.61
CA PHE A 611 4.76 7.36 41.52
C PHE A 611 5.11 6.67 42.84
N SER A 612 4.93 7.39 43.94
CA SER A 612 5.16 6.88 45.29
C SER A 612 3.83 6.67 46.01
N LEU A 613 3.65 5.48 46.57
CA LEU A 613 2.47 5.12 47.36
C LEU A 613 2.55 5.70 48.76
N LYS A 614 1.46 6.28 49.25
CA LYS A 614 1.32 6.64 50.66
C LYS A 614 1.14 5.37 51.51
N SER A 615 1.51 5.43 52.79
CA SER A 615 1.44 4.26 53.71
C SER A 615 0.06 3.60 53.77
N ARG A 616 -1.02 4.41 53.75
CA ARG A 616 -2.41 3.92 53.70
C ARG A 616 -2.71 3.17 52.40
N GLU A 617 -2.27 3.69 51.27
CA GLU A 617 -2.52 3.13 49.92
C GLU A 617 -1.79 1.80 49.76
N ARG A 618 -0.53 1.73 50.23
CA ARG A 618 0.25 0.50 50.30
C ARG A 618 -0.45 -0.57 51.15
N THR A 619 -0.99 -0.18 52.31
CA THR A 619 -1.72 -1.10 53.20
C THR A 619 -2.99 -1.65 52.52
N LEU A 620 -3.73 -0.80 51.81
CA LEU A 620 -4.92 -1.23 51.06
C LEU A 620 -4.57 -2.22 49.95
N LEU A 621 -3.48 -1.99 49.21
CA LEU A 621 -3.01 -2.91 48.16
C LEU A 621 -2.60 -4.27 48.75
N TYR A 622 -1.88 -4.32 49.87
CA TYR A 622 -1.57 -5.59 50.56
C TYR A 622 -2.83 -6.34 51.01
N ARG A 623 -3.81 -5.61 51.58
CA ARG A 623 -5.10 -6.20 51.97
C ARG A 623 -5.87 -6.76 50.78
N TYR A 624 -5.84 -6.08 49.63
CA TYR A 624 -6.42 -6.59 48.38
C TYR A 624 -5.74 -7.86 47.90
N CYS A 625 -4.40 -7.91 47.91
CA CYS A 625 -3.65 -9.12 47.55
C CYS A 625 -4.03 -10.32 48.45
N GLN A 626 -4.28 -10.08 49.74
CA GLN A 626 -4.76 -11.07 50.71
C GLN A 626 -6.27 -11.39 50.59
N GLY A 627 -7.01 -10.71 49.71
CA GLY A 627 -8.45 -10.92 49.52
C GLY A 627 -9.35 -10.31 50.58
N THR A 628 -8.84 -9.41 51.42
CA THR A 628 -9.61 -8.74 52.50
C THR A 628 -10.15 -7.37 52.11
N CYS A 629 -9.88 -6.91 50.89
CA CYS A 629 -10.33 -5.64 50.34
C CYS A 629 -10.95 -5.82 48.95
N LEU A 630 -11.87 -4.93 48.58
CA LEU A 630 -12.53 -4.92 47.27
C LEU A 630 -11.64 -4.26 46.20
N TYR A 631 -11.76 -4.72 44.96
CA TYR A 631 -11.01 -4.21 43.80
C TYR A 631 -11.22 -2.70 43.59
N GLU A 632 -12.44 -2.24 43.74
CA GLU A 632 -12.86 -0.85 43.53
C GLU A 632 -12.16 0.11 44.50
N SER A 633 -11.79 -0.38 45.70
CA SER A 633 -11.11 0.41 46.72
C SER A 633 -9.62 0.63 46.41
N VAL A 634 -9.01 -0.23 45.60
CA VAL A 634 -7.58 -0.17 45.27
C VAL A 634 -7.28 0.29 43.85
N LEU A 635 -8.28 0.29 42.97
CA LEU A 635 -8.12 0.54 41.55
C LEU A 635 -7.29 1.80 41.21
N PRO A 636 -7.55 3.00 41.77
CA PRO A 636 -6.78 4.19 41.41
C PRO A 636 -5.29 4.08 41.73
N TYR A 637 -4.96 3.42 42.84
CA TYR A 637 -3.59 3.25 43.31
C TYR A 637 -2.86 2.13 42.57
N ALA A 638 -3.54 1.01 42.34
CA ALA A 638 -3.03 -0.12 41.58
C ALA A 638 -2.67 0.30 40.15
N ARG A 639 -3.49 1.16 39.52
CA ARG A 639 -3.22 1.68 38.17
C ARG A 639 -1.95 2.53 38.11
N LYS A 640 -1.79 3.49 39.03
CA LYS A 640 -0.60 4.36 39.06
C LYS A 640 0.67 3.58 39.40
N LEU A 641 0.57 2.62 40.33
CA LEU A 641 1.65 1.70 40.66
C LEU A 641 2.09 0.89 39.43
N ALA A 642 1.12 0.26 38.76
CA ALA A 642 1.38 -0.51 37.54
C ALA A 642 2.05 0.37 36.47
N LEU A 643 1.52 1.57 36.22
CA LEU A 643 2.11 2.49 35.24
C LEU A 643 3.57 2.82 35.56
N SER A 644 3.87 3.20 36.82
CA SER A 644 5.24 3.55 37.23
C SER A 644 6.22 2.40 37.12
N LEU A 645 5.82 1.19 37.52
CA LEU A 645 6.70 0.03 37.45
C LEU A 645 6.92 -0.43 36.00
N LEU A 646 5.86 -0.48 35.20
CA LEU A 646 5.92 -0.94 33.81
C LEU A 646 6.72 0.02 32.90
N ILE A 647 6.77 1.31 33.23
CA ILE A 647 7.60 2.29 32.53
C ILE A 647 9.06 2.18 32.98
N ASN A 648 9.33 2.15 34.29
CA ASN A 648 10.70 2.30 34.78
C ASN A 648 11.52 1.00 34.73
N LYS A 649 10.86 -0.17 34.69
CA LYS A 649 11.54 -1.46 34.74
C LYS A 649 11.64 -2.08 33.35
N LYS A 650 12.87 -2.40 32.95
CA LYS A 650 13.16 -3.07 31.68
C LYS A 650 12.90 -4.57 31.77
N ASN A 651 12.58 -5.20 30.63
CA ASN A 651 12.45 -6.66 30.44
C ASN A 651 11.35 -7.34 31.28
N ILE A 652 10.17 -6.74 31.38
CA ILE A 652 9.00 -7.40 31.96
C ILE A 652 8.38 -8.34 30.92
N ASN A 653 8.20 -9.62 31.25
CA ASN A 653 7.46 -10.54 30.39
C ASN A 653 5.96 -10.27 30.51
N LEU A 654 5.25 -10.28 29.37
CA LEU A 654 3.80 -10.09 29.34
C LEU A 654 3.08 -11.13 30.20
N ASP A 655 3.52 -12.38 30.21
CA ASP A 655 2.87 -13.46 30.97
C ASP A 655 2.79 -13.16 32.47
N ASP A 656 3.71 -12.34 32.99
CA ASP A 656 3.75 -11.95 34.39
C ASP A 656 2.83 -10.76 34.73
N VAL A 657 2.35 -10.02 33.72
CA VAL A 657 1.59 -8.77 33.92
C VAL A 657 0.37 -8.66 32.99
N GLN A 658 -0.04 -9.75 32.35
CA GLN A 658 -1.06 -9.72 31.30
C GLN A 658 -2.40 -9.23 31.85
N VAL A 659 -2.78 -9.65 33.06
CA VAL A 659 -4.02 -9.21 33.70
C VAL A 659 -3.89 -7.77 34.18
N THR A 660 -2.72 -7.37 34.68
CA THR A 660 -2.41 -5.99 35.06
C THR A 660 -2.59 -5.04 33.87
N VAL A 661 -2.03 -5.37 32.70
CA VAL A 661 -2.16 -4.55 31.49
C VAL A 661 -3.61 -4.49 31.02
N THR A 662 -4.23 -5.63 30.80
CA THR A 662 -5.59 -5.69 30.22
C THR A 662 -6.67 -5.16 31.16
N LYS A 663 -6.53 -5.41 32.47
CA LYS A 663 -7.54 -5.00 33.46
C LYS A 663 -7.27 -3.62 34.06
N LEU A 664 -6.06 -3.35 34.55
CA LEU A 664 -5.77 -2.07 35.22
C LEU A 664 -5.53 -0.95 34.21
N LEU A 665 -4.76 -1.19 33.15
CA LEU A 665 -4.42 -0.11 32.21
C LEU A 665 -5.52 0.08 31.17
N GLN A 666 -5.91 -0.99 30.46
CA GLN A 666 -6.91 -0.95 29.38
C GLN A 666 -8.37 -1.02 29.87
N SER A 667 -8.60 -1.24 31.18
CA SER A 667 -9.94 -1.28 31.77
C SER A 667 -10.93 -2.28 31.16
N ARG A 668 -10.43 -3.36 30.52
CA ARG A 668 -11.30 -4.37 29.89
C ARG A 668 -12.23 -5.03 30.91
N SER A 669 -13.38 -5.52 30.42
CA SER A 669 -14.32 -6.27 31.25
C SER A 669 -13.70 -7.58 31.73
N TRP A 670 -14.14 -8.10 32.87
CA TRP A 670 -13.66 -9.39 33.35
C TRP A 670 -13.89 -10.55 32.36
N LYS A 671 -14.95 -10.45 31.54
CA LYS A 671 -15.23 -11.43 30.49
C LYS A 671 -14.16 -11.40 29.40
N GLU A 672 -13.81 -10.21 28.93
CA GLU A 672 -12.75 -10.02 27.93
C GLU A 672 -11.39 -10.45 28.47
N VAL A 673 -11.03 -10.02 29.69
CA VAL A 673 -9.76 -10.40 30.35
C VAL A 673 -9.64 -11.93 30.44
N SER A 674 -10.71 -12.61 30.85
CA SER A 674 -10.69 -14.08 30.97
C SER A 674 -10.49 -14.74 29.60
N ALA A 675 -11.15 -14.23 28.55
CA ALA A 675 -10.98 -14.76 27.20
C ALA A 675 -9.57 -14.52 26.62
N LEU A 676 -9.00 -13.33 26.85
CA LEU A 676 -7.69 -12.93 26.33
C LEU A 676 -6.53 -13.63 27.04
N CYS A 677 -6.64 -13.78 28.36
CA CYS A 677 -5.60 -14.39 29.19
C CYS A 677 -5.79 -15.91 29.34
N LEU A 678 -6.72 -16.52 28.58
CA LEU A 678 -7.04 -17.95 28.62
C LEU A 678 -7.42 -18.45 30.04
N LEU A 679 -8.19 -17.67 30.79
CA LEU A 679 -8.66 -17.97 32.15
C LEU A 679 -10.13 -18.38 32.14
N THR A 680 -10.53 -19.23 33.10
CA THR A 680 -11.86 -19.84 33.14
C THR A 680 -12.98 -18.87 33.54
N GLY A 681 -12.66 -17.70 34.11
CA GLY A 681 -13.62 -16.67 34.45
C GLY A 681 -13.11 -15.65 35.47
N ARG A 682 -14.02 -14.77 35.91
CA ARG A 682 -13.71 -13.62 36.79
C ARG A 682 -12.88 -13.99 38.03
N LYS A 683 -13.22 -15.08 38.73
CA LYS A 683 -12.54 -15.46 39.98
C LYS A 683 -11.06 -15.77 39.75
N GLN A 684 -10.74 -16.50 38.68
CA GLN A 684 -9.35 -16.82 38.34
C GLN A 684 -8.61 -15.57 37.86
N SER A 685 -9.25 -14.74 37.03
CA SER A 685 -8.70 -13.46 36.56
C SER A 685 -8.37 -12.51 37.72
N GLU A 686 -9.25 -12.39 38.71
CA GLU A 686 -9.00 -11.54 39.88
C GLU A 686 -7.91 -12.13 40.79
N GLN A 687 -7.85 -13.46 40.95
CA GLN A 687 -6.78 -14.12 41.70
C GLN A 687 -5.41 -13.90 41.05
N GLN A 688 -5.35 -13.99 39.72
CA GLN A 688 -4.15 -13.69 38.96
C GLN A 688 -3.75 -12.22 39.13
N LEU A 689 -4.70 -11.28 39.00
CA LEU A 689 -4.42 -9.86 39.25
C LEU A 689 -3.82 -9.59 40.64
N ARG A 690 -4.33 -10.26 41.69
CA ARG A 690 -3.78 -10.13 43.06
C ARG A 690 -2.33 -10.59 43.12
N LYS A 691 -2.00 -11.71 42.47
CA LYS A 691 -0.63 -12.24 42.41
C LYS A 691 0.31 -11.26 41.68
N GLU A 692 -0.12 -10.72 40.55
CA GLU A 692 0.67 -9.76 39.78
C GLU A 692 0.90 -8.46 40.58
N ILE A 693 -0.14 -7.90 41.21
CA ILE A 693 0.01 -6.71 42.07
C ILE A 693 0.94 -7.00 43.27
N GLN A 694 0.86 -8.19 43.86
CA GLN A 694 1.76 -8.57 44.95
C GLN A 694 3.22 -8.55 44.51
N GLN A 695 3.51 -9.11 43.33
CA GLN A 695 4.86 -9.04 42.74
C GLN A 695 5.28 -7.59 42.47
N LEU A 696 4.37 -6.76 41.94
CA LEU A 696 4.63 -5.34 41.71
C LEU A 696 5.00 -4.58 43.01
N LEU A 697 4.35 -4.89 44.13
CA LEU A 697 4.64 -4.28 45.43
C LEU A 697 6.05 -4.63 45.96
N GLU A 698 6.58 -5.81 45.65
CA GLU A 698 7.94 -6.22 46.05
C GLU A 698 9.02 -5.35 45.42
N PHE A 699 8.75 -4.75 44.25
CA PHE A 699 9.67 -3.83 43.56
C PHE A 699 9.59 -2.37 44.05
N THR A 700 8.71 -2.06 45.01
CA THR A 700 8.57 -0.72 45.63
C THR A 700 9.18 -0.64 47.04
N VAL A 701 10.05 -1.58 47.39
CA VAL A 701 10.84 -1.59 48.63
C VAL A 701 12.16 -0.88 48.41
#